data_AF-A0A087HMB2-F1
#
_entry.id   AF-A0A087HMB2-F1
#
_cell.length_a   1.000
_cell.length_b   1.000
_cell.length_c   1.000
_cell.angle_alpha   90.00
_cell.angle_beta   90.00
_cell.angle_gamma   90.00
#
_symmetry.space_group_name_H-M   'P 1'
#
loop_
_entity.id
_entity.type
_entity.pdbx_description
1 polymer ?
#
loop_
_entity_poly.entity_id
_entity_poly.type
_entity_poly.pdbx_seq_one_letter_code
_entity_poly.pdbx_strand_id
1 'polypeptide(L)'
;MNALLWCWSLVGLILLSILANGVMGFDEMNMHNEFNGTNMFQTQVDANVLVVGLTLVQAAAAKGAVCLDGSVPGYHLYRGYGSGANSWIIQLQGGAWCDSIKNCQNRKWSGFGSSTKMEKQLNFTGILSNKATENPDFYNWNKVKVRYCDGASFSGDSENKAAKLQFRGKRIFLAVMDDLMAKGMRQAKQALLNGCSAGGLSSILRCDDFNSLFPSTTKVKCMSDAGFFMDAVDISGGHSLRRMYSGVVNTQDLQNTLPRTCLNHLDPTSCFFPQNIINQVKTPLFILNSGFDAWQIGNSIAPPSADPSGSWHDCSFKFRCNPAQKKVLEGFRLSMLNALKTFLMSRKNGVFINSAWAHCQAERQDLWFPTNSQGRKDKGIAVVVGNCWSLAGLILLSNLANGVIGFDEMFNDFNGTNVFPKQVDANVLRVGLTLVEAAAAKGAGENSWIIHLQGGAWCENIKDCQNRIWSGYGSSTRMEKQLNFTGILSNKSTENPDFYNWNKAYVRYCDGASFGGDRENKTAQLQFRGKRIFLAVMEDLMAKGMRQAKQALLNGCSSGGLSSILRCDDFKCLFPPTTKVKCMSDAGFFMDAIDISGEHSLRRMYSGVVNTQGLQNTLPRTCLNHLDPTSCFFPQNIINQVKTPLFIINSAFDSWQIENSIAPPSADPNDSWHDCRSTFRCNPAQKKVLGGNNDVFMKATNI
;
A
#
# COMPACT_ATOMS: atom_id res chain seq x y z
N MET A 1 62.01 -29.49 -13.72
CA MET A 1 61.18 -30.58 -13.17
C MET A 1 61.57 -30.80 -11.72
N ASN A 2 60.64 -30.48 -10.81
CA ASN A 2 60.29 -31.11 -9.53
C ASN A 2 61.41 -31.68 -8.64
N ALA A 3 61.40 -31.54 -7.31
CA ALA A 3 60.56 -30.86 -6.33
C ALA A 3 61.28 -31.13 -4.98
N LEU A 4 61.53 -30.15 -4.12
CA LEU A 4 60.60 -29.69 -3.08
C LEU A 4 60.00 -30.87 -2.31
N LEU A 5 60.56 -31.24 -1.16
CA LEU A 5 59.88 -31.94 -0.06
C LEU A 5 60.86 -32.21 1.12
N TRP A 6 60.43 -31.84 2.34
CA TRP A 6 60.96 -32.22 3.68
C TRP A 6 62.21 -31.51 4.24
N CYS A 7 62.03 -30.36 4.90
CA CYS A 7 62.84 -30.06 6.11
C CYS A 7 62.33 -28.89 6.98
N TRP A 8 61.06 -28.86 7.41
CA TRP A 8 60.66 -28.05 8.59
C TRP A 8 59.58 -28.75 9.45
N SER A 9 59.50 -30.08 9.36
CA SER A 9 58.61 -30.93 10.16
C SER A 9 59.31 -31.29 11.47
N LEU A 10 59.14 -30.49 12.53
CA LEU A 10 59.14 -30.99 13.92
C LEU A 10 58.94 -29.89 14.99
N VAL A 11 59.03 -28.59 14.66
CA VAL A 11 58.85 -27.51 15.64
C VAL A 11 57.53 -26.72 15.44
N GLY A 12 56.89 -26.80 14.28
CA GLY A 12 55.64 -26.06 13.97
C GLY A 12 54.31 -26.79 14.21
N LEU A 13 54.31 -28.10 14.50
CA LEU A 13 53.07 -28.92 14.49
C LEU A 13 52.47 -29.21 15.87
N ILE A 14 53.17 -28.86 16.95
CA ILE A 14 52.65 -28.98 18.33
C ILE A 14 51.84 -27.72 18.74
N LEU A 15 51.95 -26.62 17.99
CA LEU A 15 51.17 -25.39 18.16
C LEU A 15 49.96 -25.26 17.21
N LEU A 16 49.77 -26.20 16.28
CA LEU A 16 48.72 -26.14 15.25
C LEU A 16 47.63 -27.22 15.38
N SER A 17 47.69 -28.08 16.40
CA SER A 17 46.74 -29.18 16.61
C SER A 17 45.80 -29.00 17.82
N ILE A 18 45.91 -27.90 18.57
CA ILE A 18 44.96 -27.52 19.65
C ILE A 18 43.91 -26.50 19.15
N LEU A 19 43.86 -26.19 17.85
CA LEU A 19 42.73 -25.47 17.21
C LEU A 19 41.62 -26.41 16.72
N ALA A 20 41.61 -27.66 17.18
CA ALA A 20 40.45 -28.55 17.13
C ALA A 20 39.49 -28.23 18.29
N ASN A 21 38.90 -27.03 18.23
CA ASN A 21 37.66 -26.61 18.86
C ASN A 21 37.46 -25.16 18.41
N GLY A 22 36.96 -25.02 17.19
CA GLY A 22 36.77 -23.74 16.49
C GLY A 22 35.83 -22.82 17.26
N VAL A 23 36.42 -22.04 18.17
CA VAL A 23 35.89 -20.75 18.60
C VAL A 23 35.90 -19.88 17.35
N MET A 24 34.71 -19.65 16.78
CA MET A 24 34.49 -18.78 15.63
C MET A 24 35.11 -17.40 15.92
N GLY A 25 36.30 -17.16 15.36
CA GLY A 25 36.92 -15.85 15.26
C GLY A 25 36.02 -14.95 14.44
N PHE A 26 35.63 -13.80 14.98
CA PHE A 26 36.32 -12.54 14.64
C PHE A 26 36.35 -12.26 13.13
N ASP A 27 35.17 -12.19 12.49
CA ASP A 27 34.96 -11.43 11.24
C ASP A 27 33.54 -10.80 11.12
N GLU A 28 32.69 -10.87 12.16
CA GLU A 28 31.32 -10.32 12.10
C GLU A 28 31.21 -8.81 12.41
N MET A 29 32.29 -8.13 12.83
CA MET A 29 32.21 -6.72 13.21
C MET A 29 32.29 -5.74 12.01
N ASN A 30 32.53 -6.23 10.79
CA ASN A 30 32.47 -5.43 9.57
C ASN A 30 31.12 -5.55 8.83
N MET A 31 30.32 -6.59 9.10
CA MET A 31 29.01 -6.80 8.44
C MET A 31 27.83 -6.10 9.15
N HIS A 32 28.08 -5.32 10.21
CA HIS A 32 27.08 -4.44 10.81
C HIS A 32 27.22 -2.98 10.37
N ASN A 33 28.31 -2.65 9.66
CA ASN A 33 28.56 -1.31 9.12
C ASN A 33 28.11 -1.15 7.65
N GLU A 34 27.70 -2.23 6.97
CA GLU A 34 27.24 -2.18 5.56
C GLU A 34 25.76 -1.82 5.39
N PHE A 35 24.97 -1.78 6.47
CA PHE A 35 23.71 -1.03 6.51
C PHE A 35 23.93 0.44 6.92
N ASN A 36 25.08 1.02 6.53
CA ASN A 36 25.13 2.45 6.29
C ASN A 36 24.28 2.73 5.05
N GLY A 37 23.07 3.23 5.26
CA GLY A 37 22.16 3.74 4.23
C GLY A 37 22.68 4.97 3.48
N THR A 38 23.97 5.00 3.14
CA THR A 38 24.65 6.11 2.46
C THR A 38 25.55 5.68 1.30
N ASN A 39 25.88 4.39 1.08
CA ASN A 39 26.93 4.01 0.12
C ASN A 39 26.53 3.07 -1.04
N MET A 40 25.27 3.05 -1.47
CA MET A 40 24.89 2.49 -2.79
C MET A 40 23.94 3.47 -3.48
N PHE A 41 24.38 4.00 -4.62
CA PHE A 41 23.79 5.08 -5.45
C PHE A 41 24.05 6.51 -4.96
N GLN A 42 25.32 6.90 -5.01
CA GLN A 42 25.72 8.31 -5.03
C GLN A 42 25.43 8.90 -6.43
N THR A 43 24.16 9.10 -6.77
CA THR A 43 23.77 9.92 -7.92
C THR A 43 23.78 11.39 -7.48
N GLN A 44 24.75 12.14 -8.00
CA GLN A 44 24.94 13.61 -7.97
C GLN A 44 24.38 14.35 -6.74
N VAL A 45 25.28 14.74 -5.84
CA VAL A 45 25.02 15.73 -4.79
C VAL A 45 24.70 17.07 -5.46
N ASP A 46 23.43 17.45 -5.44
CA ASP A 46 22.98 18.80 -5.81
C ASP A 46 23.60 19.80 -4.82
N ALA A 47 24.16 20.91 -5.31
CA ALA A 47 25.01 21.84 -4.55
C ALA A 47 24.25 22.66 -3.47
N ASN A 48 22.97 22.39 -3.22
CA ASN A 48 22.06 23.20 -2.41
C ASN A 48 21.27 22.38 -1.35
N VAL A 49 21.84 21.30 -0.81
CA VAL A 49 21.19 20.54 0.29
C VAL A 49 21.30 21.30 1.62
N LEU A 50 20.19 21.38 2.37
CA LEU A 50 20.17 22.05 3.67
C LEU A 50 21.02 21.28 4.70
N VAL A 51 22.09 21.91 5.18
CA VAL A 51 22.97 21.38 6.23
C VAL A 51 22.63 22.03 7.57
N VAL A 52 22.38 21.21 8.60
CA VAL A 52 21.91 21.69 9.92
C VAL A 52 22.88 21.25 11.01
N GLY A 53 23.30 22.18 11.87
CA GLY A 53 24.23 21.94 12.97
C GLY A 53 23.61 21.19 14.16
N LEU A 54 24.44 20.44 14.88
CA LEU A 54 24.07 19.73 16.10
C LEU A 54 23.91 20.70 17.27
N THR A 55 22.79 20.60 17.98
CA THR A 55 22.53 21.28 19.25
C THR A 55 22.51 20.25 20.37
N LEU A 56 23.33 20.45 21.39
CA LEU A 56 23.33 19.61 22.60
C LEU A 56 22.37 20.18 23.66
N VAL A 57 21.60 19.30 24.29
CA VAL A 57 20.63 19.69 25.33
C VAL A 57 21.33 19.67 26.69
N GLN A 58 22.07 20.74 27.02
CA GLN A 58 22.86 20.80 28.24
C GLN A 58 22.04 20.58 29.52
N ALA A 59 20.80 21.11 29.55
CA ALA A 59 19.88 20.93 30.67
C ALA A 59 19.42 19.47 30.90
N ALA A 60 19.66 18.56 29.95
CA ALA A 60 19.27 17.16 30.05
C ALA A 60 20.07 16.42 31.15
N ALA A 61 21.32 16.81 31.40
CA ALA A 61 22.15 16.20 32.46
C ALA A 61 21.49 16.30 33.84
N ALA A 62 20.90 17.45 34.17
CA ALA A 62 20.20 17.68 35.44
C ALA A 62 18.96 16.78 35.60
N LYS A 63 18.39 16.28 34.50
CA LYS A 63 17.27 15.34 34.48
C LYS A 63 17.73 13.87 34.43
N GLY A 64 19.04 13.61 34.46
CA GLY A 64 19.62 12.29 34.23
C GLY A 64 19.36 11.74 32.81
N ALA A 65 19.09 12.63 31.86
CA ALA A 65 18.86 12.28 30.46
C ALA A 65 20.19 12.35 29.71
N VAL A 66 20.87 11.21 29.59
CA VAL A 66 22.21 11.09 29.01
C VAL A 66 22.32 9.86 28.11
N CYS A 67 23.17 9.93 27.08
CA CYS A 67 23.49 8.83 26.18
C CYS A 67 24.16 7.65 26.92
N LEU A 68 24.35 6.52 26.23
CA LEU A 68 24.97 5.31 26.80
C LEU A 68 26.28 5.57 27.57
N ASP A 69 27.09 6.52 27.11
CA ASP A 69 28.37 6.91 27.73
C ASP A 69 28.28 7.99 28.82
N GLY A 70 27.10 8.56 29.07
CA GLY A 70 26.87 9.66 30.00
C GLY A 70 26.92 11.07 29.40
N SER A 71 27.22 11.22 28.11
CA SER A 71 27.14 12.51 27.42
C SER A 71 25.70 12.99 27.23
N VAL A 72 25.46 14.30 27.14
CA VAL A 72 24.09 14.83 26.95
C VAL A 72 23.56 14.56 25.53
N PRO A 73 22.25 14.33 25.35
CA PRO A 73 21.66 14.12 24.03
C PRO A 73 21.68 15.39 23.18
N GLY A 74 21.41 15.23 21.89
CA GLY A 74 21.35 16.34 20.95
C GLY A 74 20.34 16.14 19.81
N TYR A 75 20.08 17.23 19.10
CA TYR A 75 19.23 17.25 17.92
C TYR A 75 19.73 18.30 16.92
N HIS A 76 19.27 18.21 15.68
CA HIS A 76 19.45 19.24 14.66
C HIS A 76 18.12 19.96 14.48
N LEU A 77 18.10 21.30 14.47
CA LEU A 77 16.89 22.10 14.34
C LEU A 77 17.03 23.13 13.23
N TYR A 78 16.07 23.10 12.29
CA TYR A 78 15.89 24.14 11.28
C TYR A 78 14.52 24.81 11.46
N ARG A 79 14.50 26.15 11.49
CA ARG A 79 13.29 26.92 11.81
C ARG A 79 12.33 27.01 10.63
N GLY A 80 11.04 26.90 10.95
CA GLY A 80 9.96 27.09 9.99
C GLY A 80 9.72 28.56 9.69
N TYR A 81 8.95 28.83 8.64
CA TYR A 81 8.63 30.18 8.18
C TYR A 81 7.23 30.26 7.55
N GLY A 82 6.71 31.47 7.40
CA GLY A 82 5.38 31.72 6.81
C GLY A 82 4.28 30.94 7.54
N SER A 83 3.42 30.25 6.77
CA SER A 83 2.34 29.43 7.32
C SER A 83 2.81 28.24 8.17
N GLY A 84 4.05 27.78 7.99
CA GLY A 84 4.64 26.65 8.73
C GLY A 84 5.38 27.05 10.01
N ALA A 85 5.49 28.34 10.33
CA ALA A 85 6.26 28.82 11.49
C ALA A 85 5.75 28.28 12.84
N ASN A 86 4.46 27.94 12.95
CA ASN A 86 3.83 27.33 14.13
C ASN A 86 3.50 25.84 13.93
N SER A 87 4.16 25.19 12.97
CA SER A 87 4.04 23.76 12.72
C SER A 87 5.39 23.08 12.90
N TRP A 88 5.38 21.88 13.49
CA TRP A 88 6.59 21.19 13.94
C TRP A 88 6.61 19.75 13.46
N ILE A 89 7.75 19.31 12.91
CA ILE A 89 8.05 17.91 12.67
C ILE A 89 9.26 17.49 13.48
N ILE A 90 9.08 16.45 14.29
CA ILE A 90 10.13 15.85 15.12
C ILE A 90 10.43 14.47 14.56
N GLN A 91 11.58 14.30 13.93
CA GLN A 91 12.04 13.03 13.39
C GLN A 91 13.06 12.37 14.34
N LEU A 92 12.72 11.20 14.86
CA LEU A 92 13.59 10.38 15.70
C LEU A 92 14.51 9.53 14.80
N GLN A 93 15.81 9.65 15.01
CA GLN A 93 16.81 8.86 14.27
C GLN A 93 16.67 7.36 14.58
N GLY A 94 16.85 6.52 13.56
CA GLY A 94 16.98 5.07 13.70
C GLY A 94 18.40 4.62 14.05
N GLY A 95 18.67 3.31 13.95
CA GLY A 95 20.02 2.76 14.12
C GLY A 95 20.10 1.45 14.90
N ALA A 96 19.10 0.57 14.80
CA ALA A 96 19.02 -0.71 15.53
C ALA A 96 19.12 -0.55 17.07
N TRP A 97 19.53 -1.60 17.77
CA TRP A 97 19.55 -1.67 19.23
C TRP A 97 20.86 -2.27 19.74
N CYS A 98 21.05 -2.21 21.05
CA CYS A 98 22.02 -3.06 21.74
C CYS A 98 21.29 -3.94 22.77
N ASP A 99 21.49 -5.24 22.67
CA ASP A 99 20.70 -6.28 23.32
C ASP A 99 21.47 -7.05 24.41
N SER A 100 22.72 -6.66 24.66
CA SER A 100 23.56 -7.19 25.73
C SER A 100 24.50 -6.12 26.25
N ILE A 101 25.01 -6.29 27.48
CA ILE A 101 25.98 -5.36 28.09
C ILE A 101 27.21 -5.18 27.18
N LYS A 102 27.75 -6.27 26.62
CA LYS A 102 28.89 -6.21 25.70
C LYS A 102 28.56 -5.39 24.45
N ASN A 103 27.41 -5.63 23.82
CA ASN A 103 27.00 -4.90 22.62
C ASN A 103 26.77 -3.41 22.92
N CYS A 104 26.16 -3.08 24.06
CA CYS A 104 25.98 -1.69 24.48
C CYS A 104 27.30 -1.00 24.84
N GLN A 105 28.26 -1.71 25.45
CA GLN A 105 29.60 -1.19 25.70
C GLN A 105 30.37 -0.88 24.42
N ASN A 106 30.23 -1.71 23.38
CA ASN A 106 30.82 -1.43 22.08
C ASN A 106 30.13 -0.22 21.42
N ARG A 107 28.79 -0.18 21.48
CA ARG A 107 27.98 0.89 20.88
C ARG A 107 28.27 2.28 21.46
N LYS A 108 28.64 2.38 22.75
CA LYS A 108 28.94 3.65 23.43
C LYS A 108 30.08 4.44 22.79
N TRP A 109 30.95 3.77 22.04
CA TRP A 109 32.08 4.39 21.33
C TRP A 109 31.71 4.94 19.94
N SER A 110 30.43 4.89 19.57
CA SER A 110 29.91 5.41 18.30
C SER A 110 28.99 6.62 18.50
N GLY A 111 28.64 7.30 17.40
CA GLY A 111 27.62 8.36 17.42
C GLY A 111 26.23 7.88 17.87
N PHE A 112 26.00 6.56 17.93
CA PHE A 112 24.76 5.94 18.43
C PHE A 112 24.79 5.59 19.92
N GLY A 113 25.85 5.97 20.63
CA GLY A 113 25.95 5.82 22.09
C GLY A 113 26.65 6.99 22.80
N SER A 114 27.18 7.96 22.04
CA SER A 114 27.83 9.16 22.57
C SER A 114 27.60 10.37 21.68
N SER A 115 27.15 11.49 22.25
CA SER A 115 27.02 12.75 21.52
C SER A 115 28.38 13.38 21.18
N THR A 116 29.45 12.97 21.86
CA THR A 116 30.82 13.41 21.52
C THR A 116 31.24 12.88 20.15
N LYS A 117 30.69 11.73 19.74
CA LYS A 117 30.98 11.03 18.49
C LYS A 117 29.93 11.26 17.39
N MET A 118 28.86 12.01 17.67
CA MET A 118 27.88 12.39 16.65
C MET A 118 28.48 13.36 15.63
N GLU A 119 28.07 13.21 14.38
CA GLU A 119 28.31 14.18 13.31
C GLU A 119 27.79 15.55 13.73
N LYS A 120 28.63 16.57 13.55
CA LYS A 120 28.31 17.94 13.98
C LYS A 120 27.32 18.64 13.05
N GLN A 121 27.11 18.09 11.87
CA GLN A 121 26.20 18.59 10.85
C GLN A 121 25.50 17.41 10.17
N LEU A 122 24.25 17.61 9.74
CA LEU A 122 23.48 16.64 8.96
C LEU A 122 22.76 17.31 7.80
N ASN A 123 22.66 16.58 6.69
CA ASN A 123 21.84 16.96 5.56
C ASN A 123 20.37 16.67 5.87
N PHE A 124 19.52 17.67 5.67
CA PHE A 124 18.07 17.52 5.77
C PHE A 124 17.50 17.25 4.38
N THR A 125 17.05 16.01 4.18
CA THR A 125 16.48 15.48 2.92
C THR A 125 15.11 14.85 3.18
N GLY A 126 14.40 14.47 2.11
CA GLY A 126 13.13 13.78 2.20
C GLY A 126 12.10 14.61 2.96
N ILE A 127 11.46 14.01 3.96
CA ILE A 127 10.47 14.70 4.82
C ILE A 127 11.06 15.88 5.60
N LEU A 128 12.39 15.98 5.73
CA LEU A 128 13.07 17.13 6.34
C LEU A 128 13.58 18.16 5.31
N SER A 129 13.44 17.93 4.00
CA SER A 129 13.86 18.92 3.00
C SER A 129 13.11 20.25 3.18
N ASN A 130 13.82 21.36 3.01
CA ASN A 130 13.26 22.71 3.03
C ASN A 130 12.81 23.20 1.64
N LYS A 131 12.94 22.39 0.60
CA LYS A 131 12.50 22.72 -0.76
C LYS A 131 11.07 22.23 -0.97
N ALA A 132 10.15 23.12 -1.34
CA ALA A 132 8.76 22.75 -1.64
C ALA A 132 8.63 21.74 -2.78
N THR A 133 9.58 21.75 -3.72
CA THR A 133 9.67 20.79 -4.82
C THR A 133 10.11 19.39 -4.39
N GLU A 134 10.59 19.23 -3.15
CA GLU A 134 11.06 17.96 -2.58
C GLU A 134 10.17 17.52 -1.40
N ASN A 135 9.50 18.45 -0.73
CA ASN A 135 8.69 18.23 0.46
C ASN A 135 7.48 19.19 0.49
N PRO A 136 6.49 19.00 -0.39
CA PRO A 136 5.45 20.00 -0.67
C PRO A 136 4.62 20.41 0.56
N ASP A 137 4.39 19.49 1.49
CA ASP A 137 3.51 19.73 2.65
C ASP A 137 4.24 20.26 3.89
N PHE A 138 5.51 19.89 4.07
CA PHE A 138 6.26 20.18 5.30
C PHE A 138 7.51 21.07 5.08
N TYR A 139 7.79 21.52 3.85
CA TYR A 139 9.01 22.27 3.53
C TYR A 139 9.22 23.55 4.35
N ASN A 140 8.16 24.19 4.84
CA ASN A 140 8.24 25.42 5.62
C ASN A 140 8.00 25.24 7.12
N TRP A 141 7.89 24.00 7.61
CA TRP A 141 7.72 23.71 9.04
C TRP A 141 9.03 23.85 9.82
N ASN A 142 8.94 23.94 11.15
CA ASN A 142 10.08 23.70 12.04
C ASN A 142 10.44 22.22 11.97
N LYS A 143 11.72 21.93 11.72
CA LYS A 143 12.20 20.56 11.46
C LYS A 143 13.25 20.19 12.47
N VAL A 144 13.03 19.07 13.15
CA VAL A 144 13.95 18.57 14.16
C VAL A 144 14.34 17.14 13.83
N LYS A 145 15.64 16.84 13.82
CA LYS A 145 16.17 15.47 13.83
C LYS A 145 16.77 15.19 15.20
N VAL A 146 16.09 14.39 16.01
CA VAL A 146 16.58 13.97 17.34
C VAL A 146 17.57 12.83 17.16
N ARG A 147 18.78 12.99 17.69
CA ARG A 147 19.85 12.00 17.56
C ARG A 147 19.64 10.86 18.54
N TYR A 148 19.81 9.63 18.05
CA TYR A 148 19.56 8.41 18.80
C TYR A 148 20.84 7.91 19.48
N CYS A 149 20.84 7.81 20.81
CA CYS A 149 22.02 7.44 21.58
C CYS A 149 21.77 6.56 22.81
N ASP A 150 20.57 5.99 22.96
CA ASP A 150 20.21 5.15 24.10
C ASP A 150 20.23 3.64 23.80
N GLY A 151 20.06 3.24 22.53
CA GLY A 151 20.11 1.82 22.15
C GLY A 151 18.84 1.00 22.43
N ALA A 152 17.73 1.62 22.84
CA ALA A 152 16.43 0.99 23.12
C ALA A 152 15.23 1.77 22.57
N SER A 153 15.33 2.38 21.38
CA SER A 153 14.22 3.15 20.79
C SER A 153 13.60 4.16 21.77
N PHE A 154 14.44 4.95 22.46
CA PHE A 154 14.03 5.93 23.45
C PHE A 154 13.12 5.35 24.56
N SER A 155 13.36 4.09 24.97
CA SER A 155 12.50 3.41 25.95
C SER A 155 13.17 3.09 27.27
N GLY A 156 14.50 2.98 27.36
CA GLY A 156 15.17 2.69 28.63
C GLY A 156 14.98 3.77 29.70
N ASP A 157 14.88 3.35 30.96
CA ASP A 157 15.16 4.21 32.11
C ASP A 157 15.84 3.43 33.25
N SER A 158 17.05 2.94 32.97
CA SER A 158 17.86 2.20 33.92
C SER A 158 19.35 2.50 33.72
N GLU A 159 20.23 1.81 34.44
CA GLU A 159 21.67 1.89 34.24
C GLU A 159 22.36 0.59 34.62
N ASN A 160 23.55 0.39 34.07
CA ASN A 160 24.48 -0.63 34.55
C ASN A 160 25.75 0.04 35.07
N LYS A 161 25.85 0.13 36.40
CA LYS A 161 26.98 0.79 37.07
C LYS A 161 28.32 0.09 36.81
N ALA A 162 28.34 -1.24 36.84
CA ALA A 162 29.56 -2.03 36.62
C ALA A 162 30.12 -1.81 35.20
N ALA A 163 29.25 -1.78 34.19
CA ALA A 163 29.62 -1.56 32.80
C ALA A 163 29.79 -0.08 32.42
N LYS A 164 29.47 0.84 33.34
CA LYS A 164 29.38 2.30 33.11
C LYS A 164 28.49 2.63 31.91
N LEU A 165 27.29 2.08 31.90
CA LEU A 165 26.29 2.30 30.85
C LEU A 165 25.04 2.96 31.42
N GLN A 166 24.51 3.92 30.66
CA GLN A 166 23.31 4.68 30.98
C GLN A 166 22.19 4.35 29.99
N PHE A 167 21.12 3.70 30.42
CA PHE A 167 19.98 3.33 29.57
C PHE A 167 18.84 4.33 29.76
N ARG A 168 19.01 5.56 29.27
CA ARG A 168 18.13 6.71 29.60
C ARG A 168 17.25 7.16 28.45
N GLY A 169 16.90 6.26 27.53
CA GLY A 169 16.12 6.57 26.33
C GLY A 169 14.84 7.37 26.58
N LYS A 170 14.01 6.96 27.54
CA LYS A 170 12.76 7.68 27.86
C LYS A 170 13.04 9.08 28.41
N ARG A 171 14.07 9.23 29.26
CA ARG A 171 14.47 10.53 29.81
C ARG A 171 15.05 11.44 28.73
N ILE A 172 15.85 10.90 27.81
CA ILE A 172 16.36 11.62 26.64
C ILE A 172 15.21 12.18 25.83
N PHE A 173 14.21 11.36 25.49
CA PHE A 173 13.03 11.80 24.75
C PHE A 173 12.35 12.98 25.45
N LEU A 174 12.00 12.83 26.73
CA LEU A 174 11.33 13.88 27.49
C LEU A 174 12.16 15.17 27.60
N ALA A 175 13.45 15.05 27.90
CA ALA A 175 14.33 16.21 28.04
C ALA A 175 14.51 16.98 26.72
N VAL A 176 14.60 16.28 25.59
CA VAL A 176 14.64 16.90 24.26
C VAL A 176 13.32 17.59 23.96
N MET A 177 12.17 16.95 24.19
CA MET A 177 10.87 17.58 23.96
C MET A 177 10.68 18.83 24.82
N ASP A 178 11.05 18.78 26.11
CA ASP A 178 10.99 19.94 27.00
C ASP A 178 11.82 21.12 26.49
N ASP A 179 13.03 20.85 26.01
CA ASP A 179 13.92 21.86 25.44
C ASP A 179 13.34 22.48 24.15
N LEU A 180 12.70 21.66 23.30
CA LEU A 180 11.99 22.14 22.10
C LEU A 180 10.73 22.94 22.46
N MET A 181 10.00 22.53 23.50
CA MET A 181 8.84 23.26 24.03
C MET A 181 9.23 24.66 24.49
N ALA A 182 10.36 24.80 25.19
CA ALA A 182 10.92 26.09 25.58
C ALA A 182 11.36 26.94 24.37
N LYS A 183 11.76 26.28 23.27
CA LYS A 183 12.16 26.91 22.01
C LYS A 183 10.99 27.25 21.07
N GLY A 184 9.75 27.21 21.55
CA GLY A 184 8.56 27.65 20.82
C GLY A 184 7.61 26.53 20.38
N MET A 185 7.98 25.25 20.54
CA MET A 185 7.09 24.13 20.20
C MET A 185 5.80 24.14 21.04
N ARG A 186 5.83 24.73 22.24
CA ARG A 186 4.64 24.90 23.09
C ARG A 186 3.49 25.66 22.41
N GLN A 187 3.79 26.51 21.44
CA GLN A 187 2.82 27.31 20.70
C GLN A 187 2.40 26.65 19.37
N ALA A 188 2.80 25.40 19.14
CA ALA A 188 2.49 24.70 17.90
C ALA A 188 0.98 24.59 17.70
N LYS A 189 0.53 24.97 16.50
CA LYS A 189 -0.82 24.63 16.02
C LYS A 189 -0.87 23.18 15.55
N GLN A 190 0.27 22.68 15.07
CA GLN A 190 0.41 21.38 14.44
C GLN A 190 1.76 20.76 14.84
N ALA A 191 1.75 19.51 15.26
CA ALA A 191 2.96 18.78 15.61
C ALA A 191 2.90 17.33 15.08
N LEU A 192 3.95 16.91 14.40
CA LEU A 192 4.12 15.55 13.87
C LEU A 192 5.33 14.89 14.53
N LEU A 193 5.09 13.82 15.29
CA LEU A 193 6.17 12.91 15.70
C LEU A 193 6.41 11.89 14.58
N ASN A 194 7.64 11.73 14.16
CA ASN A 194 8.08 10.87 13.06
C ASN A 194 9.35 10.14 13.52
N GLY A 195 9.66 8.98 12.96
CA GLY A 195 10.99 8.42 13.02
C GLY A 195 11.16 7.27 12.05
N CYS A 196 12.41 6.91 11.76
CA CYS A 196 12.73 5.71 11.00
C CYS A 196 13.22 4.56 11.90
N SER A 197 12.86 3.31 11.60
CA SER A 197 13.52 2.11 12.14
C SER A 197 13.32 2.04 13.64
N ALA A 198 14.40 1.97 14.44
CA ALA A 198 14.32 2.12 15.90
C ALA A 198 13.61 3.43 16.33
N GLY A 199 13.78 4.54 15.59
CA GLY A 199 13.05 5.78 15.79
C GLY A 199 11.58 5.72 15.33
N GLY A 200 11.27 4.89 14.33
CA GLY A 200 9.90 4.60 13.90
C GLY A 200 9.15 3.82 14.96
N LEU A 201 9.77 2.77 15.51
CA LEU A 201 9.25 2.05 16.68
C LEU A 201 9.03 2.99 17.87
N SER A 202 9.97 3.89 18.12
CA SER A 202 9.81 4.91 19.16
C SER A 202 8.64 5.86 18.89
N SER A 203 8.37 6.20 17.63
CA SER A 203 7.22 7.04 17.26
C SER A 203 5.88 6.36 17.53
N ILE A 204 5.84 5.02 17.58
CA ILE A 204 4.67 4.25 18.05
C ILE A 204 4.63 4.29 19.58
N LEU A 205 5.73 3.89 20.24
CA LEU A 205 5.83 3.75 21.69
C LEU A 205 5.60 5.06 22.47
N ARG A 206 6.02 6.19 21.89
CA ARG A 206 5.99 7.53 22.53
C ARG A 206 4.94 8.46 21.92
N CYS A 207 4.05 7.94 21.08
CA CYS A 207 3.07 8.78 20.39
C CYS A 207 2.14 9.51 21.36
N ASP A 208 1.58 8.79 22.33
CA ASP A 208 0.68 9.37 23.34
C ASP A 208 1.45 10.24 24.34
N ASP A 209 2.68 9.86 24.70
CA ASP A 209 3.57 10.69 25.52
C ASP A 209 3.80 12.05 24.84
N PHE A 210 4.06 12.07 23.52
CA PHE A 210 4.24 13.30 22.75
C PHE A 210 2.98 14.16 22.70
N ASN A 211 1.83 13.56 22.40
CA ASN A 211 0.55 14.27 22.35
C ASN A 211 0.20 14.91 23.71
N SER A 212 0.53 14.24 24.82
CA SER A 212 0.26 14.73 26.17
C SER A 212 1.00 16.02 26.53
N LEU A 213 2.04 16.41 25.77
CA LEU A 213 2.79 17.65 25.99
C LEU A 213 2.01 18.89 25.52
N PHE A 214 0.98 18.71 24.70
CA PHE A 214 0.26 19.80 24.05
C PHE A 214 -1.15 19.98 24.63
N PRO A 215 -1.73 21.19 24.57
CA PRO A 215 -3.15 21.38 24.84
C PRO A 215 -4.00 20.70 23.75
N SER A 216 -5.25 20.39 24.06
CA SER A 216 -6.20 19.74 23.13
C SER A 216 -6.47 20.54 21.85
N THR A 217 -6.12 21.83 21.82
CA THR A 217 -6.22 22.69 20.64
C THR A 217 -5.13 22.44 19.59
N THR A 218 -4.02 21.81 19.96
CA THR A 218 -2.93 21.49 19.03
C THR A 218 -3.26 20.21 18.28
N LYS A 219 -3.16 20.23 16.94
CA LYS A 219 -3.32 19.03 16.12
C LYS A 219 -2.03 18.21 16.15
N VAL A 220 -2.02 17.16 16.94
CA VAL A 220 -0.91 16.21 17.04
C VAL A 220 -1.21 14.94 16.25
N LYS A 221 -0.24 14.48 15.45
CA LYS A 221 -0.25 13.14 14.83
C LYS A 221 1.13 12.51 14.99
N CYS A 222 1.20 11.20 14.82
CA CYS A 222 2.46 10.46 14.73
C CYS A 222 2.57 9.71 13.41
N MET A 223 3.80 9.44 12.99
CA MET A 223 4.14 8.60 11.86
C MET A 223 5.30 7.68 12.23
N SER A 224 5.19 6.40 11.90
CA SER A 224 6.28 5.44 12.01
C SER A 224 6.72 5.03 10.62
N ASP A 225 7.95 5.37 10.22
CA ASP A 225 8.59 4.88 9.00
C ASP A 225 9.48 3.67 9.31
N ALA A 226 9.25 2.53 8.64
CA ALA A 226 10.00 1.29 8.82
C ALA A 226 10.12 0.84 10.29
N GLY A 227 9.14 1.20 11.12
CA GLY A 227 9.14 0.96 12.58
C GLY A 227 8.17 -0.11 13.04
N PHE A 228 7.31 -0.62 12.13
CA PHE A 228 6.39 -1.71 12.41
C PHE A 228 7.07 -3.08 12.21
N PHE A 229 7.93 -3.45 13.15
CA PHE A 229 8.58 -4.76 13.13
C PHE A 229 7.67 -5.88 13.62
N MET A 230 7.67 -7.00 12.90
CA MET A 230 6.89 -8.20 13.25
C MET A 230 7.69 -9.19 14.09
N ASP A 231 7.09 -9.78 15.12
CA ASP A 231 7.60 -11.02 15.76
C ASP A 231 7.35 -12.21 14.84
N ALA A 232 8.24 -12.38 13.85
CA ALA A 232 8.14 -13.39 12.81
C ALA A 232 9.12 -14.54 13.06
N VAL A 233 8.73 -15.72 12.58
CA VAL A 233 9.58 -16.91 12.55
C VAL A 233 10.67 -16.73 11.49
N ASP A 234 11.91 -17.01 11.85
CA ASP A 234 13.05 -17.01 10.94
C ASP A 234 13.11 -18.31 10.10
N ILE A 235 13.94 -18.32 9.05
CA ILE A 235 14.02 -19.46 8.11
C ILE A 235 14.50 -20.77 8.75
N SER A 236 15.07 -20.71 9.97
CA SER A 236 15.46 -21.90 10.74
C SER A 236 14.36 -22.42 11.66
N GLY A 237 13.19 -21.76 11.68
CA GLY A 237 12.08 -22.05 12.59
C GLY A 237 12.20 -21.37 13.96
N GLY A 238 13.21 -20.53 14.17
CA GLY A 238 13.42 -19.76 15.39
C GLY A 238 12.74 -18.39 15.37
N HIS A 239 13.01 -17.55 16.38
CA HIS A 239 12.54 -16.16 16.45
C HIS A 239 13.71 -15.20 16.68
N SER A 240 14.50 -14.94 15.65
CA SER A 240 15.71 -14.11 15.73
C SER A 240 15.48 -12.72 16.30
N LEU A 241 14.47 -11.98 15.82
CA LEU A 241 14.18 -10.65 16.35
C LEU A 241 13.60 -10.68 17.77
N ARG A 242 12.78 -11.69 18.11
CA ARG A 242 12.29 -11.85 19.49
C ARG A 242 13.44 -12.07 20.47
N ARG A 243 14.45 -12.85 20.09
CA ARG A 243 15.67 -13.03 20.91
C ARG A 243 16.40 -11.71 21.12
N MET A 244 16.61 -10.94 20.06
CA MET A 244 17.23 -9.61 20.15
C MET A 244 16.39 -8.68 21.05
N TYR A 245 15.08 -8.58 20.81
CA TYR A 245 14.18 -7.74 21.61
C TYR A 245 14.14 -8.16 23.08
N SER A 246 14.17 -9.46 23.37
CA SER A 246 14.29 -9.97 24.74
C SER A 246 15.60 -9.50 25.38
N GLY A 247 16.71 -9.57 24.65
CA GLY A 247 17.99 -9.03 25.11
C GLY A 247 17.93 -7.52 25.39
N VAL A 248 17.32 -6.72 24.52
CA VAL A 248 17.13 -5.27 24.72
C VAL A 248 16.28 -5.00 25.97
N VAL A 249 15.13 -5.66 26.07
CA VAL A 249 14.16 -5.50 27.16
C VAL A 249 14.76 -5.85 28.50
N ASN A 250 15.49 -6.96 28.59
CA ASN A 250 16.11 -7.43 29.83
C ASN A 250 17.37 -6.62 30.20
N THR A 251 18.24 -6.32 29.22
CA THR A 251 19.49 -5.58 29.46
C THR A 251 19.22 -4.15 29.94
N GLN A 252 18.16 -3.53 29.43
CA GLN A 252 17.85 -2.12 29.67
C GLN A 252 16.62 -1.91 30.59
N ASP A 253 16.08 -2.97 31.18
CA ASP A 253 14.96 -2.96 32.13
C ASP A 253 13.71 -2.22 31.60
N LEU A 254 13.25 -2.58 30.39
CA LEU A 254 12.16 -1.85 29.71
C LEU A 254 10.77 -2.12 30.30
N GLN A 255 10.61 -3.13 31.15
CA GLN A 255 9.34 -3.49 31.79
C GLN A 255 8.67 -2.34 32.56
N ASN A 256 9.46 -1.36 33.01
CA ASN A 256 8.96 -0.20 33.75
C ASN A 256 8.54 0.98 32.85
N THR A 257 8.87 0.94 31.55
CA THR A 257 8.67 2.06 30.62
C THR A 257 7.77 1.73 29.43
N LEU A 258 7.45 0.44 29.23
CA LEU A 258 6.49 -0.05 28.24
C LEU A 258 5.03 0.19 28.66
N PRO A 259 4.07 0.18 27.71
CA PRO A 259 2.65 0.41 28.01
C PRO A 259 2.08 -0.63 28.99
N ARG A 260 1.55 -0.15 30.14
CA ARG A 260 0.92 -1.02 31.15
C ARG A 260 -0.28 -1.80 30.61
N THR A 261 -1.03 -1.19 29.69
CA THR A 261 -2.16 -1.82 28.99
C THR A 261 -1.75 -3.09 28.22
N CYS A 262 -0.51 -3.18 27.76
CA CYS A 262 0.03 -4.41 27.18
C CYS A 262 0.58 -5.36 28.25
N LEU A 263 1.37 -4.85 29.20
CA LEU A 263 2.03 -5.64 30.25
C LEU A 263 1.05 -6.38 31.17
N ASN A 264 -0.20 -5.93 31.24
CA ASN A 264 -1.25 -6.63 31.99
C ASN A 264 -1.63 -7.99 31.40
N HIS A 265 -1.29 -8.26 30.14
CA HIS A 265 -1.73 -9.46 29.42
C HIS A 265 -0.62 -10.17 28.64
N LEU A 266 0.53 -9.50 28.41
CA LEU A 266 1.65 -10.03 27.64
C LEU A 266 2.98 -9.76 28.34
N ASP A 267 3.99 -10.57 28.03
CA ASP A 267 5.33 -10.39 28.57
C ASP A 267 6.01 -9.12 28.03
N PRO A 268 7.00 -8.55 28.74
CA PRO A 268 7.69 -7.33 28.33
C PRO A 268 8.30 -7.38 26.92
N THR A 269 8.79 -8.53 26.46
CA THR A 269 9.35 -8.66 25.10
C THR A 269 8.24 -8.53 24.06
N SER A 270 7.12 -9.22 24.27
CA SER A 270 5.94 -9.09 23.40
C SER A 270 5.44 -7.64 23.34
N CYS A 271 5.47 -6.90 24.46
CA CYS A 271 5.05 -5.49 24.49
C CYS A 271 6.03 -4.51 23.85
N PHE A 272 7.24 -4.93 23.52
CA PHE A 272 8.16 -4.12 22.72
C PHE A 272 7.87 -4.24 21.21
N PHE A 273 7.17 -5.30 20.78
CA PHE A 273 6.71 -5.43 19.41
C PHE A 273 5.49 -4.55 19.12
N PRO A 274 5.54 -3.71 18.07
CA PRO A 274 4.48 -2.76 17.76
C PRO A 274 3.13 -3.44 17.47
N GLN A 275 3.13 -4.64 16.88
CA GLN A 275 1.92 -5.41 16.59
C GLN A 275 1.03 -5.65 17.83
N ASN A 276 1.60 -5.66 19.03
CA ASN A 276 0.90 -5.95 20.29
C ASN A 276 0.39 -4.70 21.01
N ILE A 277 0.84 -3.51 20.61
CA ILE A 277 0.51 -2.24 21.29
C ILE A 277 -0.20 -1.24 20.38
N ILE A 278 -0.06 -1.37 19.06
CA ILE A 278 -0.47 -0.34 18.11
C ILE A 278 -1.97 0.01 18.20
N ASN A 279 -2.81 -0.97 18.51
CA ASN A 279 -4.27 -0.78 18.67
C ASN A 279 -4.64 0.03 19.92
N GLN A 280 -3.72 0.17 20.87
CA GLN A 280 -3.94 0.88 22.13
C GLN A 280 -3.51 2.37 22.04
N VAL A 281 -2.83 2.76 20.95
CA VAL A 281 -2.38 4.14 20.73
C VAL A 281 -3.60 5.05 20.50
N LYS A 282 -3.74 6.07 21.33
CA LYS A 282 -4.90 6.98 21.33
C LYS A 282 -4.74 8.09 20.30
N THR A 283 -3.52 8.58 20.12
CA THR A 283 -3.19 9.65 19.18
C THR A 283 -3.23 9.12 17.73
N PRO A 284 -3.69 9.92 16.75
CA PRO A 284 -3.68 9.51 15.35
C PRO A 284 -2.28 9.09 14.89
N LEU A 285 -2.16 7.87 14.36
CA LEU A 285 -0.88 7.27 13.95
C LEU A 285 -0.94 6.84 12.48
N PHE A 286 0.13 7.14 11.75
CA PHE A 286 0.35 6.68 10.37
C PHE A 286 1.50 5.68 10.32
N ILE A 287 1.30 4.52 9.68
CA ILE A 287 2.37 3.54 9.46
C ILE A 287 2.84 3.63 8.02
N LEU A 288 4.11 4.00 7.81
CA LEU A 288 4.82 3.90 6.55
C LEU A 288 5.79 2.72 6.69
N ASN A 289 5.54 1.61 6.01
CA ASN A 289 6.43 0.45 6.10
C ASN A 289 6.57 -0.21 4.73
N SER A 290 7.70 -0.87 4.48
CA SER A 290 7.76 -1.83 3.39
C SER A 290 7.21 -3.17 3.87
N GLY A 291 6.42 -3.85 3.03
CA GLY A 291 6.02 -5.25 3.23
C GLY A 291 7.19 -6.22 3.10
N PHE A 292 8.30 -5.77 2.50
CA PHE A 292 9.57 -6.46 2.37
C PHE A 292 10.69 -5.60 2.98
N ASP A 293 10.52 -5.20 4.24
CA ASP A 293 11.49 -4.34 4.93
C ASP A 293 12.90 -4.93 4.87
N ALA A 294 13.80 -4.19 4.24
CA ALA A 294 15.13 -4.67 3.90
C ALA A 294 15.93 -5.09 5.13
N TRP A 295 15.75 -4.34 6.22
CA TRP A 295 16.46 -4.61 7.46
C TRP A 295 15.86 -5.84 8.14
N GLN A 296 14.54 -5.94 8.24
CA GLN A 296 13.89 -7.07 8.90
C GLN A 296 14.15 -8.37 8.16
N ILE A 297 14.19 -8.38 6.82
CA ILE A 297 14.52 -9.60 6.08
C ILE A 297 15.93 -10.08 6.41
N GLY A 298 16.94 -9.22 6.29
CA GLY A 298 18.34 -9.61 6.53
C GLY A 298 18.74 -9.81 7.99
N ASN A 299 17.98 -9.29 8.95
CA ASN A 299 18.35 -9.32 10.38
C ASN A 299 17.35 -10.08 11.27
N SER A 300 16.15 -10.37 10.78
CA SER A 300 15.13 -11.13 11.51
C SER A 300 14.70 -12.40 10.78
N ILE A 301 14.44 -12.35 9.47
CA ILE A 301 13.86 -13.49 8.74
C ILE A 301 14.94 -14.46 8.30
N ALA A 302 16.00 -13.95 7.68
CA ALA A 302 17.13 -14.74 7.22
C ALA A 302 18.47 -14.12 7.64
N PRO A 303 18.71 -13.93 8.95
CA PRO A 303 20.03 -13.53 9.42
C PRO A 303 21.07 -14.62 9.18
N PRO A 304 22.37 -14.29 9.09
CA PRO A 304 23.44 -15.27 8.91
C PRO A 304 23.39 -16.44 9.90
N SER A 305 22.99 -16.17 11.15
CA SER A 305 22.82 -17.18 12.20
C SER A 305 21.69 -18.19 11.92
N ALA A 306 20.67 -17.83 11.13
CA ALA A 306 19.58 -18.70 10.70
C ALA A 306 19.80 -19.28 9.28
N ASP A 307 20.79 -18.78 8.53
CA ASP A 307 21.18 -19.25 7.19
C ASP A 307 22.65 -19.74 7.12
N PRO A 308 23.05 -20.81 7.85
CA PRO A 308 24.45 -21.24 7.85
C PRO A 308 24.99 -21.65 6.46
N SER A 309 24.11 -22.03 5.54
CA SER A 309 24.47 -22.41 4.16
C SER A 309 24.64 -21.20 3.23
N GLY A 310 24.27 -19.98 3.67
CA GLY A 310 24.30 -18.77 2.85
C GLY A 310 23.27 -18.75 1.71
N SER A 311 22.29 -19.66 1.73
CA SER A 311 21.32 -19.84 0.65
C SER A 311 20.38 -18.63 0.46
N TRP A 312 20.19 -17.84 1.52
CA TRP A 312 19.37 -16.63 1.56
C TRP A 312 20.16 -15.34 1.42
N HIS A 313 21.49 -15.38 1.50
CA HIS A 313 22.35 -14.19 1.44
C HIS A 313 22.00 -13.26 0.26
N ASP A 314 21.92 -13.81 -0.96
CA ASP A 314 21.61 -13.04 -2.16
C ASP A 314 20.16 -12.51 -2.19
N CYS A 315 19.22 -13.22 -1.58
CA CYS A 315 17.84 -12.75 -1.44
C CYS A 315 17.76 -11.58 -0.44
N SER A 316 18.37 -11.74 0.73
CA SER A 316 18.29 -10.79 1.85
C SER A 316 19.05 -9.48 1.62
N PHE A 317 20.21 -9.54 0.96
CA PHE A 317 21.10 -8.38 0.83
C PHE A 317 21.25 -7.87 -0.61
N LYS A 318 21.00 -8.71 -1.62
CA LYS A 318 21.11 -8.35 -3.05
C LYS A 318 19.79 -8.37 -3.80
N PHE A 319 18.69 -8.69 -3.11
CA PHE A 319 17.31 -8.69 -3.63
C PHE A 319 17.10 -9.69 -4.78
N ARG A 320 17.90 -10.75 -4.80
CA ARG A 320 17.87 -11.84 -5.79
C ARG A 320 17.32 -13.10 -5.12
N CYS A 321 16.00 -13.19 -5.06
CA CYS A 321 15.30 -14.30 -4.42
C CYS A 321 14.83 -15.35 -5.44
N ASN A 322 14.98 -16.63 -5.10
CA ASN A 322 14.37 -17.73 -5.83
C ASN A 322 12.84 -17.85 -5.52
N PRO A 323 12.07 -18.65 -6.26
CA PRO A 323 10.62 -18.75 -6.05
C PRO A 323 10.20 -19.21 -4.64
N ALA A 324 10.94 -20.12 -4.01
CA ALA A 324 10.63 -20.58 -2.65
C ALA A 324 10.85 -19.49 -1.60
N GLN A 325 11.93 -18.73 -1.75
CA GLN A 325 12.24 -17.57 -0.88
C GLN A 325 11.18 -16.48 -1.01
N LYS A 326 10.77 -16.16 -2.25
CA LYS A 326 9.67 -15.21 -2.50
C LYS A 326 8.38 -15.62 -1.80
N LYS A 327 8.03 -16.91 -1.81
CA LYS A 327 6.82 -17.41 -1.12
C LYS A 327 6.85 -17.18 0.39
N VAL A 328 8.01 -17.35 1.02
CA VAL A 328 8.20 -17.06 2.46
C VAL A 328 8.08 -15.56 2.73
N LEU A 329 8.70 -14.72 1.90
CA LEU A 329 8.59 -13.26 2.03
C LEU A 329 7.16 -12.76 1.83
N GLU A 330 6.40 -13.37 0.91
CA GLU A 330 4.99 -13.05 0.73
C GLU A 330 4.16 -13.46 1.95
N GLY A 331 4.44 -14.62 2.55
CA GLY A 331 3.83 -15.02 3.82
C GLY A 331 4.12 -14.05 4.97
N PHE A 332 5.35 -13.53 5.04
CA PHE A 332 5.74 -12.49 5.98
C PHE A 332 4.96 -11.18 5.75
N ARG A 333 4.88 -10.72 4.50
CA ARG A 333 4.08 -9.54 4.11
C ARG A 333 2.61 -9.69 4.51
N LEU A 334 1.98 -10.83 4.18
CA LEU A 334 0.59 -11.11 4.54
C LEU A 334 0.38 -11.11 6.06
N SER A 335 1.36 -11.60 6.83
CA SER A 335 1.32 -11.56 8.30
C SER A 335 1.36 -10.13 8.84
N MET A 336 2.20 -9.27 8.25
CA MET A 336 2.24 -7.83 8.58
C MET A 336 0.90 -7.15 8.30
N LEU A 337 0.33 -7.36 7.10
CA LEU A 337 -0.97 -6.81 6.72
C LEU A 337 -2.08 -7.28 7.67
N ASN A 338 -2.06 -8.56 8.04
CA ASN A 338 -3.02 -9.12 8.99
C ASN A 338 -2.92 -8.47 10.38
N ALA A 339 -1.71 -8.21 10.87
CA ALA A 339 -1.50 -7.54 12.17
C ALA A 339 -1.98 -6.07 12.19
N LEU A 340 -2.05 -5.42 11.03
CA LEU A 340 -2.53 -4.05 10.87
C LEU A 340 -4.05 -3.93 10.68
N LYS A 341 -4.77 -5.05 10.48
CA LYS A 341 -6.24 -5.03 10.22
C LYS A 341 -7.03 -4.30 11.30
N THR A 342 -6.79 -4.61 12.57
CA THR A 342 -7.50 -3.96 13.68
C THR A 342 -7.17 -2.47 13.78
N PHE A 343 -5.91 -2.12 13.52
CA PHE A 343 -5.42 -0.75 13.58
C PHE A 343 -6.11 0.14 12.53
N LEU A 344 -6.36 -0.43 11.35
CA LEU A 344 -7.03 0.20 10.22
C LEU A 344 -8.52 0.44 10.42
N MET A 345 -9.19 -0.25 11.35
CA MET A 345 -10.60 0.01 11.66
C MET A 345 -10.83 1.42 12.24
N SER A 346 -9.78 2.05 12.79
CA SER A 346 -9.88 3.41 13.31
C SER A 346 -9.69 4.46 12.22
N ARG A 347 -10.73 5.24 11.93
CA ARG A 347 -10.71 6.33 10.92
C ARG A 347 -9.68 7.44 11.17
N LYS A 348 -9.09 7.50 12.36
CA LYS A 348 -8.02 8.47 12.69
C LYS A 348 -6.64 8.01 12.21
N ASN A 349 -6.46 6.71 11.97
CA ASN A 349 -5.19 6.09 11.63
C ASN A 349 -5.03 5.96 10.12
N GLY A 350 -3.80 5.72 9.66
CA GLY A 350 -3.55 5.39 8.25
C GLY A 350 -2.35 4.48 8.09
N VAL A 351 -2.27 3.82 6.94
CA VAL A 351 -1.20 2.89 6.62
C VAL A 351 -0.82 3.04 5.15
N PHE A 352 0.48 3.08 4.90
CA PHE A 352 1.10 2.89 3.60
C PHE A 352 2.10 1.74 3.67
N ILE A 353 1.67 0.56 3.23
CA ILE A 353 2.57 -0.58 3.02
C ILE A 353 2.89 -0.66 1.54
N ASN A 354 4.18 -0.56 1.22
CA ASN A 354 4.63 -0.72 -0.16
C ASN A 354 5.38 -2.03 -0.36
N SER A 355 5.54 -2.40 -1.63
CA SER A 355 6.28 -3.61 -2.02
C SER A 355 7.75 -3.33 -2.33
N ALA A 356 8.25 -2.12 -2.02
CA ALA A 356 9.63 -1.76 -2.31
C ALA A 356 10.57 -2.46 -1.34
N TRP A 357 11.69 -2.99 -1.83
CA TRP A 357 12.74 -3.44 -0.93
C TRP A 357 13.45 -2.23 -0.32
N ALA A 358 12.98 -1.78 0.85
CA ALA A 358 13.36 -0.49 1.40
C ALA A 358 13.36 -0.50 2.93
N HIS A 359 14.08 0.47 3.49
CA HIS A 359 14.13 0.80 4.91
C HIS A 359 14.41 2.30 5.03
N CYS A 360 13.75 3.01 5.95
CA CYS A 360 13.82 4.49 6.08
C CYS A 360 13.42 5.29 4.84
N GLN A 361 12.20 5.11 4.38
CA GLN A 361 11.74 5.64 3.10
C GLN A 361 11.49 7.14 3.12
N ALA A 362 11.07 7.70 4.26
CA ALA A 362 10.81 9.12 4.41
C ALA A 362 12.09 9.97 4.51
N GLU A 363 13.23 9.35 4.79
CA GLU A 363 14.52 10.04 4.92
C GLU A 363 15.24 10.20 3.57
N ARG A 364 15.01 9.29 2.61
CA ARG A 364 15.64 9.35 1.30
C ARG A 364 14.83 10.18 0.32
N GLN A 365 15.47 11.16 -0.33
CA GLN A 365 14.78 12.04 -1.27
C GLN A 365 14.20 11.29 -2.48
N ASP A 366 14.91 10.29 -2.99
CA ASP A 366 14.53 9.49 -4.16
C ASP A 366 13.30 8.61 -3.92
N LEU A 367 13.07 8.15 -2.68
CA LEU A 367 11.86 7.41 -2.29
C LEU A 367 10.74 8.34 -1.81
N TRP A 368 11.11 9.40 -1.07
CA TRP A 368 10.18 10.36 -0.51
C TRP A 368 9.44 11.14 -1.60
N PHE A 369 10.19 11.75 -2.52
CA PHE A 369 9.65 12.57 -3.60
C PHE A 369 10.66 12.65 -4.78
N PRO A 370 10.63 11.66 -5.70
CA PRO A 370 11.61 11.56 -6.79
C PRO A 370 11.51 12.71 -7.81
N THR A 371 12.64 13.36 -8.11
CA THR A 371 12.76 14.36 -9.17
C THR A 371 12.91 13.68 -10.53
N ASN A 372 11.91 13.78 -11.41
CA ASN A 372 11.91 13.24 -12.78
C ASN A 372 12.10 11.72 -12.93
N SER A 373 11.09 10.92 -12.59
CA SER A 373 10.88 9.68 -13.33
C SER A 373 10.29 10.04 -14.69
N GLN A 374 11.09 9.99 -15.75
CA GLN A 374 10.64 10.11 -17.15
C GLN A 374 9.22 9.53 -17.34
N GLY A 375 8.21 10.39 -17.42
CA GLY A 375 6.83 10.01 -17.72
C GLY A 375 6.09 9.07 -16.74
N ARG A 376 6.62 8.70 -15.56
CA ARG A 376 5.86 7.89 -14.58
C ARG A 376 5.06 8.78 -13.64
N LYS A 377 3.74 8.56 -13.57
CA LYS A 377 2.81 9.23 -12.64
C LYS A 377 2.85 8.58 -11.25
N ASP A 378 4.03 8.33 -10.71
CA ASP A 378 4.17 7.80 -9.35
C ASP A 378 3.87 8.94 -8.36
N LYS A 379 2.78 8.83 -7.60
CA LYS A 379 2.52 9.74 -6.48
C LYS A 379 3.53 9.38 -5.38
N GLY A 380 4.60 10.16 -5.24
CA GLY A 380 5.64 9.92 -4.22
C GLY A 380 5.08 9.84 -2.79
N ILE A 381 5.82 9.21 -1.87
CA ILE A 381 5.43 9.02 -0.46
C ILE A 381 5.01 10.36 0.18
N ALA A 382 5.64 11.47 -0.20
CA ALA A 382 5.29 12.81 0.27
C ALA A 382 3.81 13.16 0.05
N VAL A 383 3.23 12.81 -1.12
CA VAL A 383 1.82 13.09 -1.45
C VAL A 383 0.90 12.27 -0.55
N VAL A 384 1.26 11.02 -0.28
CA VAL A 384 0.48 10.12 0.58
C VAL A 384 0.47 10.61 2.01
N VAL A 385 1.64 10.96 2.55
CA VAL A 385 1.80 11.48 3.91
C VAL A 385 1.14 12.86 4.04
N GLY A 386 1.25 13.73 3.03
CA GLY A 386 0.55 15.02 2.98
C GLY A 386 -0.97 14.88 2.96
N ASN A 387 -1.50 13.93 2.19
CA ASN A 387 -2.92 13.60 2.19
C ASN A 387 -3.37 13.02 3.53
N CYS A 388 -2.60 12.13 4.15
CA CYS A 388 -2.89 11.64 5.50
C CYS A 388 -2.84 12.77 6.54
N TRP A 389 -1.97 13.76 6.37
CA TRP A 389 -1.93 14.92 7.25
C TRP A 389 -3.21 15.77 7.13
N SER A 390 -3.66 16.02 5.90
CA SER A 390 -4.83 16.86 5.58
C SER A 390 -6.19 16.16 5.78
N LEU A 391 -6.26 14.83 5.67
CA LEU A 391 -7.47 14.02 5.84
C LEU A 391 -7.43 13.20 7.14
N ALA A 392 -8.59 12.67 7.56
CA ALA A 392 -8.68 11.64 8.58
C ALA A 392 -8.85 10.30 7.85
N GLY A 393 -7.86 9.41 7.96
CA GLY A 393 -7.89 8.07 7.36
C GLY A 393 -7.49 8.04 5.88
N LEU A 394 -6.34 7.44 5.58
CA LEU A 394 -5.93 7.12 4.22
C LEU A 394 -5.26 5.73 4.25
N ILE A 395 -5.79 4.80 3.45
CA ILE A 395 -5.17 3.52 3.13
C ILE A 395 -4.59 3.66 1.73
N LEU A 396 -3.31 3.32 1.57
CA LEU A 396 -2.66 3.15 0.26
C LEU A 396 -1.71 1.96 0.36
N LEU A 397 -2.11 0.81 -0.15
CA LEU A 397 -1.24 -0.33 -0.38
C LEU A 397 -0.60 -0.14 -1.76
N SER A 398 0.68 0.23 -1.82
CA SER A 398 1.36 0.37 -3.11
C SER A 398 2.07 -0.93 -3.52
N ASN A 399 1.61 -1.52 -4.62
CA ASN A 399 2.32 -2.57 -5.32
C ASN A 399 3.48 -1.99 -6.13
N LEU A 400 4.60 -1.70 -5.46
CA LEU A 400 5.88 -1.46 -6.14
C LEU A 400 6.50 -2.82 -6.54
N ALA A 401 6.02 -3.35 -7.66
CA ALA A 401 6.61 -4.38 -8.51
C ALA A 401 7.49 -5.48 -7.86
N ASN A 402 6.87 -6.61 -7.53
CA ASN A 402 7.20 -7.92 -8.14
C ASN A 402 6.24 -9.01 -7.62
N GLY A 403 5.19 -9.28 -8.41
CA GLY A 403 4.46 -10.56 -8.42
C GLY A 403 3.71 -10.96 -7.15
N VAL A 404 2.48 -10.49 -6.96
CA VAL A 404 1.21 -11.21 -6.69
C VAL A 404 0.16 -10.19 -6.20
N ILE A 405 -0.63 -9.65 -7.13
CA ILE A 405 -1.84 -8.84 -7.02
C ILE A 405 -2.96 -9.77 -6.57
N GLY A 406 -3.09 -9.88 -5.26
CA GLY A 406 -4.34 -10.26 -4.61
C GLY A 406 -4.96 -9.01 -4.00
N PHE A 407 -6.14 -8.63 -4.51
CA PHE A 407 -7.34 -8.38 -3.71
C PHE A 407 -7.12 -7.73 -2.33
N ASP A 408 -7.34 -6.40 -2.19
CA ASP A 408 -7.90 -5.81 -0.95
C ASP A 408 -8.11 -4.27 -0.92
N GLU A 409 -8.07 -3.55 -2.05
CA GLU A 409 -8.37 -2.10 -2.01
C GLU A 409 -9.74 -1.67 -2.57
N MET A 410 -10.70 -2.58 -2.78
CA MET A 410 -12.00 -2.17 -3.34
C MET A 410 -13.27 -2.69 -2.65
N PHE A 411 -13.19 -3.62 -1.69
CA PHE A 411 -14.30 -3.91 -0.79
C PHE A 411 -13.79 -4.50 0.52
N ASN A 412 -14.17 -3.91 1.65
CA ASN A 412 -14.67 -4.68 2.78
C ASN A 412 -15.69 -3.83 3.54
N ASP A 413 -16.95 -4.10 3.23
CA ASP A 413 -17.92 -4.47 4.26
C ASP A 413 -18.82 -5.57 3.67
N PHE A 414 -18.31 -6.80 3.60
CA PHE A 414 -19.16 -8.01 3.52
C PHE A 414 -18.46 -9.19 4.21
N ASN A 415 -18.81 -9.40 5.48
CA ASN A 415 -19.13 -10.74 5.95
C ASN A 415 -20.01 -10.65 7.21
N GLY A 416 -21.32 -10.49 6.98
CA GLY A 416 -22.32 -11.11 7.84
C GLY A 416 -22.58 -12.51 7.28
N THR A 417 -22.28 -13.53 8.07
CA THR A 417 -22.62 -14.93 7.81
C THR A 417 -24.11 -15.11 7.49
N ASN A 418 -24.42 -16.01 6.54
CA ASN A 418 -25.75 -16.49 6.17
C ASN A 418 -26.73 -16.57 7.34
N VAL A 419 -27.76 -15.71 7.34
CA VAL A 419 -29.07 -16.00 7.94
C VAL A 419 -30.14 -15.30 7.08
N PHE A 420 -31.02 -16.07 6.44
CA PHE A 420 -32.28 -15.52 5.90
C PHE A 420 -33.09 -14.89 7.04
N PRO A 421 -33.75 -13.74 6.79
CA PRO A 421 -35.17 -13.75 7.12
C PRO A 421 -36.03 -13.23 5.97
N LYS A 422 -37.10 -13.98 5.72
CA LYS A 422 -38.33 -13.46 5.15
C LYS A 422 -38.78 -12.24 5.97
N GLN A 423 -38.76 -11.05 5.37
CA GLN A 423 -39.85 -10.08 5.50
C GLN A 423 -39.66 -8.97 4.46
N VAL A 424 -40.69 -8.81 3.62
CA VAL A 424 -40.85 -7.72 2.67
C VAL A 424 -41.13 -6.46 3.49
N ASP A 425 -40.32 -5.41 3.33
CA ASP A 425 -40.52 -4.13 4.02
C ASP A 425 -40.56 -2.95 3.02
N ALA A 426 -41.38 -1.96 3.35
CA ALA A 426 -42.10 -1.09 2.42
C ALA A 426 -41.32 0.13 1.87
N ASN A 427 -39.99 0.19 2.00
CA ASN A 427 -39.19 1.40 1.74
C ASN A 427 -38.09 1.27 0.67
N VAL A 428 -38.33 0.47 -0.38
CA VAL A 428 -37.42 0.37 -1.54
C VAL A 428 -37.74 1.47 -2.57
N LEU A 429 -36.74 2.26 -2.98
CA LEU A 429 -36.92 3.27 -4.03
C LEU A 429 -37.13 2.58 -5.38
N ARG A 430 -38.33 2.72 -5.95
CA ARG A 430 -38.71 2.24 -7.29
C ARG A 430 -38.70 3.41 -8.27
N VAL A 431 -37.83 3.36 -9.28
CA VAL A 431 -37.75 4.42 -10.31
C VAL A 431 -38.43 3.95 -11.59
N GLY A 432 -39.43 4.69 -12.08
CA GLY A 432 -40.24 4.36 -13.26
C GLY A 432 -39.63 4.78 -14.61
N LEU A 433 -40.03 4.12 -15.70
CA LEU A 433 -39.52 4.32 -17.07
C LEU A 433 -40.07 5.56 -17.80
N THR A 434 -40.84 6.41 -17.12
CA THR A 434 -41.38 7.66 -17.68
C THR A 434 -41.10 8.80 -16.71
N LEU A 435 -40.42 9.83 -17.24
CA LEU A 435 -40.03 11.06 -16.59
C LEU A 435 -38.93 10.91 -15.52
N VAL A 436 -37.99 11.83 -15.64
CA VAL A 436 -36.94 12.10 -14.66
C VAL A 436 -37.58 12.38 -13.32
N GLU A 437 -37.53 11.42 -12.42
CA GLU A 437 -37.38 11.74 -11.02
C GLU A 437 -35.98 11.30 -10.65
N ALA A 438 -35.01 12.14 -11.03
CA ALA A 438 -33.72 12.13 -10.39
C ALA A 438 -33.99 12.18 -8.88
N ALA A 439 -33.43 11.25 -8.11
CA ALA A 439 -33.34 11.43 -6.67
C ALA A 439 -32.43 12.64 -6.47
N ALA A 440 -33.00 13.85 -6.51
CA ALA A 440 -32.30 15.07 -6.22
C ALA A 440 -31.78 14.92 -4.80
N ALA A 441 -30.46 14.77 -4.70
CA ALA A 441 -29.78 14.83 -3.44
C ALA A 441 -30.19 16.13 -2.71
N LYS A 442 -30.35 16.08 -1.39
CA LYS A 442 -30.42 17.28 -0.56
C LYS A 442 -29.09 17.39 0.20
N GLY A 443 -28.51 18.60 0.26
CA GLY A 443 -27.27 18.88 0.99
C GLY A 443 -25.99 18.66 0.16
N ALA A 444 -24.90 18.27 0.81
CA ALA A 444 -23.53 18.33 0.24
C ALA A 444 -23.29 17.53 -1.07
N GLY A 445 -24.18 16.60 -1.42
CA GLY A 445 -24.10 15.74 -2.62
C GLY A 445 -24.88 16.24 -3.84
N GLU A 446 -25.58 17.38 -3.75
CA GLU A 446 -26.41 17.97 -4.83
C GLU A 446 -25.69 18.11 -6.18
N ASN A 447 -24.38 18.36 -6.15
CA ASN A 447 -23.55 18.55 -7.34
C ASN A 447 -22.69 17.32 -7.68
N SER A 448 -23.11 16.12 -7.25
CA SER A 448 -22.36 14.88 -7.48
C SER A 448 -23.24 13.83 -8.15
N TRP A 449 -22.68 13.07 -9.08
CA TRP A 449 -23.41 12.14 -9.94
C TRP A 449 -22.75 10.77 -10.02
N ILE A 450 -23.55 9.70 -9.96
CA ILE A 450 -23.15 8.33 -10.28
C ILE A 450 -23.99 7.79 -11.44
N ILE A 451 -23.31 7.27 -12.45
CA ILE A 451 -23.90 6.73 -13.68
C ILE A 451 -23.47 5.28 -13.76
N HIS A 452 -24.42 4.35 -13.59
CA HIS A 452 -24.16 2.92 -13.65
C HIS A 452 -24.61 2.32 -14.98
N LEU A 453 -23.68 1.71 -15.71
CA LEU A 453 -23.93 0.99 -16.95
C LEU A 453 -24.29 -0.46 -16.64
N GLN A 454 -25.48 -0.86 -17.07
CA GLN A 454 -25.98 -2.23 -16.90
C GLN A 454 -25.09 -3.26 -17.62
N GLY A 455 -24.89 -4.41 -16.98
CA GLY A 455 -24.32 -5.60 -17.60
C GLY A 455 -25.36 -6.51 -18.25
N GLY A 456 -24.91 -7.37 -19.17
CA GLY A 456 -25.78 -8.39 -19.77
C GLY A 456 -25.11 -9.29 -20.81
N ALA A 457 -23.78 -9.45 -20.78
CA ALA A 457 -23.00 -10.18 -21.80
C ALA A 457 -23.13 -9.57 -23.22
N TRP A 458 -22.79 -10.33 -24.26
CA TRP A 458 -22.74 -9.84 -25.65
C TRP A 458 -23.64 -10.67 -26.56
N CYS A 459 -23.79 -10.23 -27.81
CA CYS A 459 -24.20 -11.13 -28.88
C CYS A 459 -23.16 -11.13 -30.00
N GLU A 460 -22.72 -12.32 -30.40
CA GLU A 460 -21.51 -12.47 -31.24
C GLU A 460 -21.81 -12.61 -32.73
N ASN A 461 -23.02 -13.00 -33.10
CA ASN A 461 -23.43 -13.18 -34.50
C ASN A 461 -24.88 -12.76 -34.71
N ILE A 462 -25.30 -12.68 -35.97
CA ILE A 462 -26.65 -12.20 -36.34
C ILE A 462 -27.76 -13.01 -35.68
N LYS A 463 -27.65 -14.35 -35.66
CA LYS A 463 -28.67 -15.22 -35.07
C LYS A 463 -28.79 -15.00 -33.57
N ASP A 464 -27.65 -14.93 -32.88
CA ASP A 464 -27.59 -14.64 -31.45
C ASP A 464 -28.17 -13.25 -31.13
N CYS A 465 -27.80 -12.22 -31.89
CA CYS A 465 -28.36 -10.89 -31.73
C CYS A 465 -29.86 -10.83 -32.05
N GLN A 466 -30.36 -11.62 -33.02
CA GLN A 466 -31.79 -11.77 -33.29
C GLN A 466 -32.54 -12.42 -32.13
N ASN A 467 -31.95 -13.42 -31.47
CA ASN A 467 -32.56 -13.99 -30.26
C ASN A 467 -32.61 -12.96 -29.13
N ARG A 468 -31.58 -12.13 -29.03
CA ARG A 468 -31.44 -11.13 -27.97
C ARG A 468 -32.51 -10.03 -28.02
N ILE A 469 -33.07 -9.69 -29.19
CA ILE A 469 -34.12 -8.65 -29.32
C ILE A 469 -35.39 -8.98 -28.52
N TRP A 470 -35.62 -10.26 -28.24
CA TRP A 470 -36.76 -10.73 -27.47
C TRP A 470 -36.57 -10.58 -25.96
N SER A 471 -35.39 -10.12 -25.52
CA SER A 471 -35.04 -9.86 -24.13
C SER A 471 -34.95 -8.36 -23.83
N GLY A 472 -34.99 -8.02 -22.54
CA GLY A 472 -34.70 -6.65 -22.07
C GLY A 472 -33.28 -6.16 -22.38
N TYR A 473 -32.37 -7.04 -22.81
CA TYR A 473 -31.00 -6.71 -23.20
C TYR A 473 -30.82 -6.45 -24.71
N GLY A 474 -31.88 -6.56 -25.50
CA GLY A 474 -31.88 -6.24 -26.92
C GLY A 474 -33.05 -5.34 -27.34
N SER A 475 -34.01 -5.07 -26.45
CA SER A 475 -35.13 -4.15 -26.72
C SER A 475 -35.60 -3.40 -25.48
N SER A 476 -35.75 -2.09 -25.61
CA SER A 476 -36.35 -1.23 -24.58
C SER A 476 -37.82 -1.56 -24.29
N THR A 477 -38.55 -2.12 -25.26
CA THR A 477 -39.96 -2.53 -25.06
C THR A 477 -40.11 -3.72 -24.12
N ARG A 478 -39.01 -4.44 -23.86
CA ARG A 478 -38.94 -5.61 -22.98
C ARG A 478 -38.23 -5.30 -21.66
N MET A 479 -37.75 -4.07 -21.46
CA MET A 479 -37.10 -3.68 -20.22
C MET A 479 -38.12 -3.56 -19.09
N GLU A 480 -37.72 -4.01 -17.90
CA GLU A 480 -38.46 -3.77 -16.68
C GLU A 480 -38.68 -2.27 -16.47
N LYS A 481 -39.95 -1.90 -16.24
CA LYS A 481 -40.36 -0.51 -16.08
C LYS A 481 -39.90 0.13 -14.77
N GLN A 482 -39.53 -0.69 -13.79
CA GLN A 482 -39.06 -0.25 -12.49
C GLN A 482 -37.84 -1.06 -12.08
N LEU A 483 -36.89 -0.40 -11.43
CA LEU A 483 -35.72 -1.01 -10.83
C LEU A 483 -35.61 -0.59 -9.37
N ASN A 484 -35.13 -1.52 -8.54
CA ASN A 484 -34.76 -1.26 -7.17
C ASN A 484 -33.27 -0.91 -7.11
N PHE A 485 -32.96 0.28 -6.64
CA PHE A 485 -31.57 0.67 -6.45
C PHE A 485 -31.03 0.11 -5.12
N THR A 486 -29.93 -0.62 -5.21
CA THR A 486 -29.23 -1.27 -4.09
C THR A 486 -27.71 -1.09 -4.25
N GLY A 487 -26.92 -1.50 -3.25
CA GLY A 487 -25.46 -1.39 -3.28
C GLY A 487 -25.00 0.05 -3.53
N ILE A 488 -24.07 0.26 -4.48
CA ILE A 488 -23.54 1.59 -4.82
C ILE A 488 -24.59 2.60 -5.33
N LEU A 489 -25.79 2.12 -5.69
CA LEU A 489 -26.92 2.97 -6.07
C LEU A 489 -27.96 3.13 -4.95
N SER A 490 -27.81 2.45 -3.81
CA SER A 490 -28.72 2.60 -2.69
C SER A 490 -28.75 4.04 -2.18
N ASN A 491 -29.92 4.50 -1.75
CA ASN A 491 -30.11 5.79 -1.10
C ASN A 491 -29.99 5.70 0.43
N LYS A 492 -29.76 4.51 0.97
CA LYS A 492 -29.53 4.29 2.40
C LYS A 492 -28.07 4.48 2.72
N SER A 493 -27.75 5.37 3.66
CA SER A 493 -26.38 5.58 4.13
C SER A 493 -25.76 4.34 4.79
N THR A 494 -26.58 3.39 5.25
CA THR A 494 -26.11 2.11 5.79
C THR A 494 -25.67 1.12 4.71
N GLU A 495 -26.20 1.24 3.48
CA GLU A 495 -25.85 0.38 2.34
C GLU A 495 -24.87 1.07 1.38
N ASN A 496 -24.89 2.41 1.33
CA ASN A 496 -24.10 3.24 0.42
C ASN A 496 -23.56 4.50 1.13
N PRO A 497 -22.69 4.37 2.14
CA PRO A 497 -22.31 5.47 3.02
C PRO A 497 -21.70 6.67 2.31
N ASP A 498 -21.04 6.45 1.17
CA ASP A 498 -20.30 7.50 0.46
C ASP A 498 -21.11 8.19 -0.64
N PHE A 499 -22.06 7.48 -1.25
CA PHE A 499 -22.82 7.97 -2.41
C PHE A 499 -24.34 7.98 -2.19
N TYR A 500 -24.84 7.65 -0.98
CA TYR A 500 -26.29 7.59 -0.72
C TYR A 500 -27.01 8.90 -1.06
N ASN A 501 -26.32 10.03 -0.90
CA ASN A 501 -26.81 11.37 -1.19
C ASN A 501 -26.28 11.95 -2.52
N TRP A 502 -25.86 11.14 -3.49
CA TRP A 502 -25.53 11.61 -4.85
C TRP A 502 -26.72 11.41 -5.79
N ASN A 503 -26.75 12.18 -6.89
CA ASN A 503 -27.67 11.92 -8.01
C ASN A 503 -27.28 10.62 -8.71
N LYS A 504 -28.26 9.79 -9.09
CA LYS A 504 -28.02 8.42 -9.57
C LYS A 504 -28.75 8.17 -10.88
N ALA A 505 -28.03 7.59 -11.85
CA ALA A 505 -28.59 7.13 -13.12
C ALA A 505 -28.21 5.67 -13.36
N TYR A 506 -29.19 4.84 -13.75
CA TYR A 506 -28.96 3.46 -14.19
C TYR A 506 -29.23 3.37 -15.69
N VAL A 507 -28.19 3.19 -16.47
CA VAL A 507 -28.24 3.14 -17.93
C VAL A 507 -28.47 1.71 -18.38
N ARG A 508 -29.64 1.46 -18.98
CA ARG A 508 -30.04 0.13 -19.43
C ARG A 508 -29.24 -0.28 -20.67
N TYR A 509 -28.82 -1.54 -20.66
CA TYR A 509 -28.00 -2.13 -21.71
C TYR A 509 -28.87 -2.75 -22.79
N CYS A 510 -28.69 -2.35 -24.05
CA CYS A 510 -29.51 -2.84 -25.17
C CYS A 510 -28.81 -2.96 -26.51
N ASP A 511 -27.48 -2.84 -26.56
CA ASP A 511 -26.73 -2.88 -27.83
C ASP A 511 -26.00 -4.19 -28.08
N GLY A 512 -25.71 -4.98 -27.04
CA GLY A 512 -25.02 -6.27 -27.17
C GLY A 512 -23.51 -6.17 -27.39
N ALA A 513 -22.91 -4.97 -27.33
CA ALA A 513 -21.49 -4.69 -27.54
C ALA A 513 -20.86 -3.78 -26.47
N SER A 514 -21.34 -3.81 -25.23
CA SER A 514 -20.82 -2.94 -24.15
C SER A 514 -20.88 -1.43 -24.49
N PHE A 515 -21.99 -0.98 -25.07
CA PHE A 515 -22.12 0.38 -25.63
C PHE A 515 -21.02 0.71 -26.67
N GLY A 516 -20.63 -0.31 -27.43
CA GLY A 516 -19.52 -0.28 -28.38
C GLY A 516 -19.95 -0.23 -29.84
N GLY A 517 -21.09 -0.82 -30.18
CA GLY A 517 -21.51 -0.93 -31.59
C GLY A 517 -21.72 0.42 -32.28
N ASP A 518 -21.35 0.50 -33.55
CA ASP A 518 -21.83 1.54 -34.47
C ASP A 518 -21.95 0.99 -35.90
N ARG A 519 -22.93 0.11 -36.09
CA ARG A 519 -23.27 -0.52 -37.37
C ARG A 519 -24.78 -0.75 -37.50
N GLU A 520 -25.25 -0.79 -38.75
CA GLU A 520 -26.59 -1.23 -39.10
C GLU A 520 -26.52 -2.52 -39.92
N ASN A 521 -27.44 -3.45 -39.67
CA ASN A 521 -27.68 -4.60 -40.56
C ASN A 521 -29.13 -4.56 -41.03
N LYS A 522 -29.34 -4.02 -42.24
CA LYS A 522 -30.67 -3.85 -42.83
C LYS A 522 -31.36 -5.17 -43.14
N THR A 523 -30.62 -6.19 -43.58
CA THR A 523 -31.16 -7.51 -43.92
C THR A 523 -31.70 -8.23 -42.70
N ALA A 524 -30.97 -8.20 -41.59
CA ALA A 524 -31.38 -8.84 -40.34
C ALA A 524 -32.28 -7.94 -39.46
N GLN A 525 -32.54 -6.70 -39.88
CA GLN A 525 -33.24 -5.67 -39.13
C GLN A 525 -32.64 -5.40 -37.73
N LEU A 526 -31.31 -5.42 -37.62
CA LEU A 526 -30.58 -5.20 -36.37
C LEU A 526 -29.88 -3.83 -36.35
N GLN A 527 -29.90 -3.20 -35.18
CA GLN A 527 -29.32 -1.88 -34.91
C GLN A 527 -28.22 -2.00 -33.85
N PHE A 528 -26.96 -1.88 -34.24
CA PHE A 528 -25.82 -1.91 -33.33
C PHE A 528 -25.37 -0.49 -33.03
N ARG A 529 -26.09 0.20 -32.14
CA ARG A 529 -25.94 1.65 -31.88
C ARG A 529 -25.39 1.97 -30.49
N GLY A 530 -24.66 1.05 -29.88
CA GLY A 530 -24.13 1.16 -28.52
C GLY A 530 -23.48 2.49 -28.18
N LYS A 531 -22.51 2.95 -28.97
CA LYS A 531 -21.82 4.23 -28.68
C LYS A 531 -22.77 5.42 -28.74
N ARG A 532 -23.70 5.41 -29.71
CA ARG A 532 -24.69 6.48 -29.87
C ARG A 532 -25.70 6.50 -28.72
N ILE A 533 -26.13 5.33 -28.28
CA ILE A 533 -27.02 5.18 -27.12
C ILE A 533 -26.34 5.75 -25.88
N PHE A 534 -25.08 5.39 -25.63
CA PHE A 534 -24.31 5.94 -24.52
C PHE A 534 -24.24 7.48 -24.58
N LEU A 535 -23.83 8.05 -25.71
CA LEU A 535 -23.71 9.50 -25.87
C LEU A 535 -25.06 10.21 -25.71
N ALA A 536 -26.13 9.68 -26.28
CA ALA A 536 -27.47 10.26 -26.17
C ALA A 536 -27.98 10.26 -24.72
N VAL A 537 -27.75 9.18 -23.98
CA VAL A 537 -28.11 9.12 -22.56
C VAL A 537 -27.27 10.10 -21.75
N MET A 538 -25.96 10.19 -22.01
CA MET A 538 -25.12 11.16 -21.31
C MET A 538 -25.55 12.61 -21.60
N GLU A 539 -25.88 12.95 -22.85
CA GLU A 539 -26.36 14.27 -23.24
C GLU A 539 -27.67 14.64 -22.54
N ASP A 540 -28.59 13.70 -22.43
CA ASP A 540 -29.84 13.85 -21.70
C ASP A 540 -29.62 14.05 -20.19
N LEU A 541 -28.71 13.29 -19.56
CA LEU A 541 -28.30 13.52 -18.16
C LEU A 541 -27.61 14.87 -17.97
N MET A 542 -26.80 15.30 -18.94
CA MET A 542 -26.16 16.61 -18.97
C MET A 542 -27.19 17.74 -18.98
N ALA A 543 -28.26 17.61 -19.77
CA ALA A 543 -29.39 18.55 -19.77
C ALA A 543 -30.14 18.57 -18.42
N LYS A 544 -30.16 17.45 -17.69
CA LYS A 544 -30.80 17.29 -16.38
C LYS A 544 -29.95 17.77 -15.19
N GLY A 545 -28.88 18.53 -15.45
CA GLY A 545 -28.07 19.18 -14.42
C GLY A 545 -26.69 18.55 -14.21
N MET A 546 -26.38 17.41 -14.85
CA MET A 546 -25.06 16.79 -14.71
C MET A 546 -23.93 17.70 -15.22
N ARG A 547 -24.19 18.65 -16.13
CA ARG A 547 -23.18 19.63 -16.61
C ARG A 547 -22.54 20.44 -15.48
N GLN A 548 -23.27 20.66 -14.39
CA GLN A 548 -22.82 21.47 -13.25
C GLN A 548 -22.16 20.62 -12.16
N ALA A 549 -21.97 19.33 -12.40
CA ALA A 549 -21.41 18.42 -11.41
C ALA A 549 -19.98 18.85 -11.01
N LYS A 550 -19.73 18.90 -9.70
CA LYS A 550 -18.39 19.00 -9.12
C LYS A 550 -17.68 17.65 -9.17
N GLN A 551 -18.45 16.56 -9.07
CA GLN A 551 -17.95 15.20 -9.09
C GLN A 551 -18.86 14.29 -9.94
N ALA A 552 -18.27 13.43 -10.76
CA ALA A 552 -19.02 12.44 -11.52
C ALA A 552 -18.28 11.10 -11.53
N LEU A 553 -19.02 10.01 -11.32
CA LEU A 553 -18.53 8.64 -11.35
C LEU A 553 -19.27 7.87 -12.45
N LEU A 554 -18.53 7.38 -13.44
CA LEU A 554 -19.05 6.38 -14.38
C LEU A 554 -18.69 4.99 -13.88
N ASN A 555 -19.66 4.15 -13.58
CA ASN A 555 -19.42 2.77 -13.23
C ASN A 555 -20.26 1.79 -14.05
N GLY A 556 -19.99 0.49 -13.93
CA GLY A 556 -20.83 -0.54 -14.55
C GLY A 556 -20.38 -1.94 -14.16
N CYS A 557 -21.23 -2.93 -14.40
CA CYS A 557 -20.96 -4.33 -14.10
C CYS A 557 -20.87 -5.19 -15.39
N SER A 558 -19.99 -6.20 -15.45
CA SER A 558 -19.88 -7.13 -16.57
C SER A 558 -19.62 -6.40 -17.90
N SER A 559 -20.45 -6.56 -18.93
CA SER A 559 -20.38 -5.78 -20.17
C SER A 559 -20.51 -4.26 -19.96
N GLY A 560 -21.26 -3.82 -18.94
CA GLY A 560 -21.29 -2.42 -18.52
C GLY A 560 -19.99 -1.98 -17.84
N GLY A 561 -19.33 -2.90 -17.13
CA GLY A 561 -18.00 -2.72 -16.57
C GLY A 561 -16.95 -2.56 -17.67
N LEU A 562 -16.96 -3.41 -18.69
CA LEU A 562 -16.13 -3.26 -19.89
C LEU A 562 -16.36 -1.90 -20.56
N SER A 563 -17.63 -1.49 -20.67
CA SER A 563 -17.99 -0.20 -21.22
C SER A 563 -17.42 0.97 -20.42
N SER A 564 -17.43 0.90 -19.09
CA SER A 564 -16.85 1.94 -18.23
C SER A 564 -15.35 2.14 -18.46
N ILE A 565 -14.62 1.09 -18.88
CA ILE A 565 -13.22 1.17 -19.31
C ILE A 565 -13.14 1.86 -20.68
N LEU A 566 -13.87 1.34 -21.67
CA LEU A 566 -13.85 1.80 -23.05
C LEU A 566 -14.28 3.26 -23.21
N ARG A 567 -15.18 3.74 -22.34
CA ARG A 567 -15.82 5.07 -22.42
C ARG A 567 -15.37 6.03 -21.33
N CYS A 568 -14.38 5.67 -20.52
CA CYS A 568 -13.98 6.51 -19.38
C CYS A 568 -13.51 7.91 -19.82
N ASP A 569 -12.65 7.97 -20.83
CA ASP A 569 -12.17 9.24 -21.36
C ASP A 569 -13.23 9.98 -22.17
N ASP A 570 -14.09 9.26 -22.91
CA ASP A 570 -15.25 9.83 -23.62
C ASP A 570 -16.17 10.55 -22.60
N PHE A 571 -16.41 9.93 -21.44
CA PHE A 571 -17.21 10.50 -20.36
C PHE A 571 -16.54 11.72 -19.71
N LYS A 572 -15.24 11.66 -19.42
CA LYS A 572 -14.49 12.83 -18.88
C LYS A 572 -14.57 14.04 -19.81
N CYS A 573 -14.52 13.82 -21.12
CA CYS A 573 -14.57 14.89 -22.12
C CYS A 573 -15.89 15.69 -22.13
N LEU A 574 -16.96 15.15 -21.52
CA LEU A 574 -18.24 15.86 -21.42
C LEU A 574 -18.20 17.01 -20.39
N PHE A 575 -17.26 16.98 -19.45
CA PHE A 575 -17.20 17.89 -18.31
C PHE A 575 -16.06 18.91 -18.44
N PRO A 576 -16.19 20.10 -17.81
CA PRO A 576 -15.07 21.04 -17.73
C PRO A 576 -13.87 20.44 -16.97
N PRO A 577 -12.66 20.98 -17.16
CA PRO A 577 -11.45 20.51 -16.47
C PRO A 577 -11.57 20.51 -14.93
N THR A 578 -12.38 21.41 -14.37
CA THR A 578 -12.61 21.56 -12.93
C THR A 578 -13.44 20.44 -12.30
N THR A 579 -14.23 19.70 -13.09
CA THR A 579 -15.03 18.58 -12.58
C THR A 579 -14.16 17.36 -12.33
N LYS A 580 -14.24 16.82 -11.11
CA LYS A 580 -13.58 15.57 -10.73
C LYS A 580 -14.35 14.38 -11.30
N VAL A 581 -13.85 13.82 -12.40
CA VAL A 581 -14.43 12.62 -13.01
C VAL A 581 -13.57 11.42 -12.68
N LYS A 582 -14.22 10.32 -12.30
CA LYS A 582 -13.60 9.01 -12.10
C LYS A 582 -14.45 7.95 -12.80
N CYS A 583 -13.83 6.81 -13.08
CA CYS A 583 -14.52 5.64 -13.61
C CYS A 583 -14.27 4.43 -12.72
N MET A 584 -15.19 3.48 -12.74
CA MET A 584 -15.10 2.23 -12.01
C MET A 584 -15.65 1.07 -12.84
N SER A 585 -14.83 0.08 -13.12
CA SER A 585 -15.23 -1.15 -13.79
C SER A 585 -15.44 -2.24 -12.75
N ASP A 586 -16.64 -2.81 -12.67
CA ASP A 586 -16.92 -4.00 -11.85
C ASP A 586 -17.14 -5.21 -12.76
N ALA A 587 -16.39 -6.29 -12.52
CA ALA A 587 -16.39 -7.52 -13.31
C ALA A 587 -16.27 -7.29 -14.84
N GLY A 588 -15.60 -6.21 -15.26
CA GLY A 588 -15.51 -5.79 -16.67
C GLY A 588 -14.16 -6.08 -17.33
N PHE A 589 -13.19 -6.63 -16.59
CA PHE A 589 -11.82 -6.83 -17.05
C PHE A 589 -11.62 -8.27 -17.56
N PHE A 590 -12.19 -8.56 -18.72
CA PHE A 590 -12.04 -9.86 -19.38
C PHE A 590 -10.71 -9.97 -20.12
N MET A 591 -10.07 -11.13 -20.03
CA MET A 591 -8.73 -11.39 -20.56
C MET A 591 -8.79 -12.29 -21.78
N ASP A 592 -7.88 -12.04 -22.73
CA ASP A 592 -7.65 -12.92 -23.88
C ASP A 592 -6.79 -14.10 -23.43
N ALA A 593 -7.43 -15.06 -22.76
CA ALA A 593 -6.79 -16.23 -22.20
C ALA A 593 -7.02 -17.48 -23.05
N ILE A 594 -6.06 -18.39 -22.99
CA ILE A 594 -6.15 -19.72 -23.59
C ILE A 594 -7.01 -20.60 -22.67
N ASP A 595 -7.98 -21.28 -23.26
CA ASP A 595 -8.85 -22.24 -22.59
C ASP A 595 -8.14 -23.59 -22.33
N ILE A 596 -8.79 -24.48 -21.60
CA ILE A 596 -8.22 -25.79 -21.24
C ILE A 596 -7.97 -26.73 -22.43
N SER A 597 -8.51 -26.41 -23.61
CA SER A 597 -8.27 -27.14 -24.85
C SER A 597 -7.09 -26.58 -25.66
N GLY A 598 -6.53 -25.43 -25.25
CA GLY A 598 -5.44 -24.76 -25.96
C GLY A 598 -5.91 -23.68 -26.93
N GLU A 599 -7.19 -23.31 -26.91
CA GLU A 599 -7.83 -22.40 -27.86
C GLU A 599 -8.18 -21.05 -27.22
N HIS A 600 -8.36 -20.00 -28.04
CA HIS A 600 -8.79 -18.67 -27.55
C HIS A 600 -10.32 -18.50 -27.66
N SER A 601 -11.07 -19.19 -26.81
CA SER A 601 -12.55 -19.20 -26.90
C SER A 601 -13.19 -17.81 -26.76
N LEU A 602 -12.78 -16.99 -25.79
CA LEU A 602 -13.33 -15.64 -25.66
C LEU A 602 -12.89 -14.71 -26.79
N ARG A 603 -11.68 -14.86 -27.32
CA ARG A 603 -11.24 -14.09 -28.51
C ARG A 603 -12.11 -14.36 -29.72
N ARG A 604 -12.53 -15.62 -29.94
CA ARG A 604 -13.47 -15.97 -31.01
C ARG A 604 -14.81 -15.25 -30.82
N MET A 605 -15.36 -15.30 -29.61
CA MET A 605 -16.59 -14.58 -29.28
C MET A 605 -16.44 -13.07 -29.49
N TYR A 606 -15.39 -12.46 -28.94
CA TYR A 606 -15.12 -11.02 -29.09
C TYR A 606 -14.89 -10.62 -30.55
N SER A 607 -14.24 -11.46 -31.36
CA SER A 607 -14.11 -11.24 -32.80
C SER A 607 -15.48 -11.21 -33.48
N GLY A 608 -16.37 -12.13 -33.11
CA GLY A 608 -17.77 -12.12 -33.55
C GLY A 608 -18.47 -10.81 -33.19
N VAL A 609 -18.42 -10.41 -31.91
CA VAL A 609 -19.02 -9.15 -31.42
C VAL A 609 -18.49 -7.95 -32.20
N VAL A 610 -17.16 -7.83 -32.30
CA VAL A 610 -16.48 -6.72 -32.95
C VAL A 610 -16.87 -6.60 -34.42
N ASN A 611 -16.84 -7.71 -35.16
CA ASN A 611 -17.15 -7.72 -36.59
C ASN A 611 -18.64 -7.53 -36.87
N THR A 612 -19.51 -8.22 -36.14
CA THR A 612 -20.96 -8.16 -36.31
C THR A 612 -21.48 -6.75 -36.05
N GLN A 613 -20.94 -6.07 -35.05
CA GLN A 613 -21.48 -4.81 -34.53
C GLN A 613 -20.66 -3.57 -34.90
N GLY A 614 -19.54 -3.73 -35.62
CA GLY A 614 -18.76 -2.64 -36.18
C GLY A 614 -17.93 -1.85 -35.17
N LEU A 615 -17.35 -2.51 -34.17
CA LEU A 615 -16.63 -1.85 -33.07
C LEU A 615 -15.34 -1.16 -33.53
N GLN A 616 -14.78 -1.53 -34.68
CA GLN A 616 -13.62 -0.83 -35.26
C GLN A 616 -13.86 0.67 -35.45
N ASN A 617 -15.12 1.12 -35.54
CA ASN A 617 -15.49 2.51 -35.69
C ASN A 617 -15.45 3.30 -34.37
N THR A 618 -15.43 2.61 -33.22
CA THR A 618 -15.72 3.21 -31.92
C THR A 618 -14.67 2.94 -30.84
N LEU A 619 -13.80 1.94 -31.06
CA LEU A 619 -12.68 1.61 -30.19
C LEU A 619 -11.61 2.70 -30.19
N PRO A 620 -10.77 2.79 -29.14
CA PRO A 620 -9.71 3.79 -29.05
C PRO A 620 -8.74 3.71 -30.24
N ARG A 621 -8.62 4.81 -30.99
CA ARG A 621 -7.68 4.91 -32.14
C ARG A 621 -6.24 4.63 -31.74
N THR A 622 -5.85 5.04 -30.53
CA THR A 622 -4.53 4.80 -29.96
C THR A 622 -4.20 3.31 -29.87
N CYS A 623 -5.19 2.44 -29.69
CA CYS A 623 -5.01 1.00 -29.76
C CYS A 623 -5.04 0.48 -31.21
N LEU A 624 -6.04 0.92 -32.00
CA LEU A 624 -6.24 0.46 -33.39
C LEU A 624 -5.05 0.77 -34.31
N ASN A 625 -4.22 1.74 -33.96
CA ASN A 625 -2.99 2.05 -34.68
C ASN A 625 -1.93 0.94 -34.60
N HIS A 626 -2.03 0.04 -33.61
CA HIS A 626 -1.01 -0.96 -33.30
C HIS A 626 -1.55 -2.38 -33.18
N LEU A 627 -2.86 -2.55 -32.99
CA LEU A 627 -3.50 -3.85 -32.77
C LEU A 627 -4.80 -3.96 -33.58
N ASP A 628 -5.22 -5.19 -33.84
CA ASP A 628 -6.48 -5.45 -34.52
C ASP A 628 -7.70 -5.08 -33.64
N PRO A 629 -8.87 -4.80 -34.23
CA PRO A 629 -10.06 -4.42 -33.49
C PRO A 629 -10.49 -5.39 -32.38
N THR A 630 -10.30 -6.71 -32.55
CA THR A 630 -10.63 -7.70 -31.52
C THR A 630 -9.72 -7.53 -30.32
N SER A 631 -8.42 -7.40 -30.56
CA SER A 631 -7.44 -7.11 -29.50
C SER A 631 -7.75 -5.79 -28.79
N CYS A 632 -8.21 -4.76 -29.49
CA CYS A 632 -8.57 -3.49 -28.85
C CYS A 632 -9.88 -3.50 -28.07
N PHE A 633 -10.72 -4.52 -28.24
CA PHE A 633 -11.92 -4.70 -27.41
C PHE A 633 -11.59 -5.32 -26.04
N PHE A 634 -10.44 -5.97 -25.93
CA PHE A 634 -9.93 -6.53 -24.69
C PHE A 634 -9.32 -5.45 -23.78
N PRO A 635 -9.81 -5.28 -22.53
CA PRO A 635 -9.32 -4.32 -21.55
C PRO A 635 -7.80 -4.26 -21.39
N GLN A 636 -7.12 -5.41 -21.37
CA GLN A 636 -5.67 -5.47 -21.15
C GLN A 636 -4.84 -4.71 -22.19
N ASN A 637 -5.40 -4.46 -23.38
CA ASN A 637 -4.70 -3.77 -24.47
C ASN A 637 -4.95 -2.25 -24.49
N ILE A 638 -5.96 -1.78 -23.75
CA ILE A 638 -6.37 -0.37 -23.76
C ILE A 638 -6.21 0.31 -22.40
N ILE A 639 -6.13 -0.45 -21.32
CA ILE A 639 -6.20 0.08 -19.96
C ILE A 639 -5.10 1.11 -19.66
N ASN A 640 -3.89 0.88 -20.18
CA ASN A 640 -2.75 1.79 -20.04
C ASN A 640 -2.91 3.11 -20.81
N GLN A 641 -3.90 3.19 -21.69
CA GLN A 641 -4.17 4.35 -22.53
C GLN A 641 -5.29 5.22 -21.96
N VAL A 642 -6.04 4.71 -20.96
CA VAL A 642 -7.09 5.48 -20.28
C VAL A 642 -6.44 6.56 -19.41
N LYS A 643 -6.77 7.81 -19.69
CA LYS A 643 -6.15 8.97 -19.02
C LYS A 643 -6.86 9.36 -17.74
N THR A 644 -8.18 9.16 -17.71
CA THR A 644 -9.05 9.48 -16.59
C THR A 644 -8.88 8.44 -15.48
N PRO A 645 -8.87 8.83 -14.19
CA PRO A 645 -8.73 7.88 -13.10
C PRO A 645 -9.81 6.78 -13.18
N LEU A 646 -9.35 5.55 -13.37
CA LEU A 646 -10.17 4.36 -13.52
C LEU A 646 -9.80 3.37 -12.43
N PHE A 647 -10.82 2.77 -11.84
CA PHE A 647 -10.70 1.82 -10.76
C PHE A 647 -11.35 0.50 -11.17
N ILE A 648 -10.75 -0.65 -10.84
CA ILE A 648 -11.18 -1.95 -11.37
C ILE A 648 -11.45 -2.91 -10.21
N ILE A 649 -12.67 -3.41 -10.13
CA ILE A 649 -13.05 -4.61 -9.36
C ILE A 649 -13.15 -5.72 -10.35
N ASN A 650 -12.34 -6.75 -10.18
CA ASN A 650 -12.51 -7.95 -10.96
C ASN A 650 -11.95 -9.13 -10.19
N SER A 651 -12.74 -10.20 -10.06
CA SER A 651 -12.25 -11.48 -9.52
C SER A 651 -11.07 -11.98 -10.35
N ALA A 652 -9.98 -12.36 -9.68
CA ALA A 652 -8.89 -13.10 -10.32
C ALA A 652 -9.40 -14.46 -10.84
N PHE A 653 -10.42 -15.00 -10.18
CA PHE A 653 -11.16 -16.19 -10.59
C PHE A 653 -12.59 -15.78 -10.94
N ASP A 654 -12.74 -14.92 -11.96
CA ASP A 654 -14.05 -14.49 -12.43
C ASP A 654 -14.88 -15.69 -12.87
N SER A 655 -16.02 -15.88 -12.21
CA SER A 655 -16.86 -17.05 -12.41
C SER A 655 -17.35 -17.17 -13.84
N TRP A 656 -17.75 -16.03 -14.42
CA TRP A 656 -18.24 -15.98 -15.78
C TRP A 656 -17.11 -16.30 -16.76
N GLN A 657 -15.91 -15.74 -16.56
CA GLN A 657 -14.75 -16.02 -17.40
C GLN A 657 -14.29 -17.48 -17.28
N ILE A 658 -14.33 -18.09 -16.08
CA ILE A 658 -14.01 -19.51 -15.92
C ILE A 658 -15.00 -20.36 -16.70
N GLU A 659 -16.29 -20.11 -16.52
CA GLU A 659 -17.36 -20.88 -17.15
C GLU A 659 -17.45 -20.69 -18.67
N ASN A 660 -17.16 -19.48 -19.18
CA ASN A 660 -17.44 -19.13 -20.58
C ASN A 660 -16.17 -18.95 -21.43
N SER A 661 -15.00 -18.76 -20.81
CA SER A 661 -13.74 -18.53 -21.52
C SER A 661 -12.67 -19.58 -21.21
N ILE A 662 -12.48 -19.99 -19.95
CA ILE A 662 -11.33 -20.83 -19.57
C ILE A 662 -11.66 -22.32 -19.66
N ALA A 663 -12.81 -22.73 -19.11
CA ALA A 663 -13.28 -24.10 -19.13
C ALA A 663 -14.74 -24.19 -19.62
N PRO A 664 -15.05 -23.62 -20.81
CA PRO A 664 -16.39 -23.75 -21.38
C PRO A 664 -16.72 -25.23 -21.63
N PRO A 665 -18.00 -25.63 -21.58
CA PRO A 665 -18.40 -27.01 -21.85
C PRO A 665 -17.87 -27.57 -23.17
N SER A 666 -17.69 -26.70 -24.18
CA SER A 666 -17.08 -27.07 -25.47
C SER A 666 -15.60 -27.44 -25.39
N ALA A 667 -14.85 -26.95 -24.40
CA ALA A 667 -13.44 -27.25 -24.17
C ALA A 667 -13.22 -28.37 -23.13
N ASP A 668 -14.28 -28.80 -22.42
CA ASP A 668 -14.25 -29.84 -21.38
C ASP A 668 -15.14 -31.05 -21.75
N PRO A 669 -14.80 -31.82 -22.80
CA PRO A 669 -15.65 -32.92 -23.28
C PRO A 669 -15.83 -34.05 -22.27
N ASN A 670 -14.90 -34.16 -21.30
CA ASN A 670 -14.93 -35.18 -20.24
C ASN A 670 -15.62 -34.69 -18.96
N ASP A 671 -16.17 -33.48 -18.98
CA ASP A 671 -16.88 -32.85 -17.86
C ASP A 671 -16.06 -32.73 -16.56
N SER A 672 -14.73 -32.80 -16.69
CA SER A 672 -13.80 -32.83 -15.58
C SER A 672 -13.76 -31.52 -14.79
N TRP A 673 -14.16 -30.41 -15.43
CA TRP A 673 -14.24 -29.07 -14.86
C TRP A 673 -15.65 -28.69 -14.40
N HIS A 674 -16.64 -29.57 -14.51
CA HIS A 674 -18.02 -29.31 -14.10
C HIS A 674 -18.14 -28.69 -12.70
N ASP A 675 -17.54 -29.33 -11.70
CA ASP A 675 -17.64 -28.87 -10.30
C ASP A 675 -16.87 -27.57 -10.07
N CYS A 676 -15.77 -27.38 -10.80
CA CYS A 676 -14.98 -26.15 -10.76
C CYS A 676 -15.74 -24.96 -11.36
N ARG A 677 -16.49 -25.15 -12.46
CA ARG A 677 -17.28 -24.07 -13.10
C ARG A 677 -18.64 -23.83 -12.44
N SER A 678 -19.33 -24.87 -11.95
CA SER A 678 -20.68 -24.76 -11.40
C SER A 678 -20.73 -24.48 -9.90
N THR A 679 -19.75 -24.98 -9.14
CA THR A 679 -19.72 -24.87 -7.66
C THR A 679 -18.44 -24.24 -7.11
N PHE A 680 -17.53 -23.80 -7.98
CA PHE A 680 -16.22 -23.24 -7.63
C PHE A 680 -15.31 -24.20 -6.85
N ARG A 681 -15.57 -25.50 -6.94
CA ARG A 681 -14.78 -26.55 -6.28
C ARG A 681 -13.76 -27.14 -7.25
N CYS A 682 -12.63 -26.45 -7.38
CA CYS A 682 -11.54 -26.88 -8.26
C CYS A 682 -10.52 -27.75 -7.53
N ASN A 683 -10.07 -28.83 -8.16
CA ASN A 683 -8.98 -29.67 -7.64
C ASN A 683 -7.60 -28.98 -7.80
N PRO A 684 -6.52 -29.48 -7.16
CA PRO A 684 -5.21 -28.85 -7.22
C PRO A 684 -4.64 -28.66 -8.64
N ALA A 685 -4.89 -29.58 -9.57
CA ALA A 685 -4.43 -29.46 -10.95
C ALA A 685 -5.18 -28.35 -11.71
N GLN A 686 -6.49 -28.26 -11.50
CA GLN A 686 -7.33 -27.20 -12.07
C GLN A 686 -6.95 -25.82 -11.51
N LYS A 687 -6.70 -25.74 -10.19
CA LYS A 687 -6.19 -24.51 -9.55
C LYS A 687 -4.84 -24.07 -10.12
N LYS A 688 -3.98 -25.01 -10.52
CA LYS A 688 -2.70 -24.71 -11.17
C LYS A 688 -2.90 -24.14 -12.58
N VAL A 689 -3.86 -24.66 -13.35
CA VAL A 689 -4.24 -24.13 -14.67
C VAL A 689 -4.83 -22.72 -14.54
N LEU A 690 -5.75 -22.51 -13.60
CA LEU A 690 -6.29 -21.18 -13.29
C LEU A 690 -5.19 -20.21 -12.79
N GLY A 691 -4.25 -20.71 -11.98
CA GLY A 691 -3.11 -19.95 -11.48
C GLY A 691 -2.07 -19.59 -12.56
N GLY A 692 -1.90 -20.41 -13.60
CA GLY A 692 -1.06 -20.09 -14.76
C GLY A 692 -1.63 -18.97 -15.63
N ASN A 693 -2.97 -18.89 -15.72
CA ASN A 693 -3.65 -17.76 -16.36
C ASN A 693 -3.69 -16.49 -15.47
N ASN A 694 -3.54 -16.63 -14.14
CA ASN A 694 -3.39 -15.49 -13.24
C ASN A 694 -2.08 -14.72 -13.44
N ASP A 695 -0.99 -15.36 -13.90
CA ASP A 695 0.25 -14.64 -14.27
C ASP A 695 0.00 -13.61 -15.39
N VAL A 696 -1.06 -13.76 -16.18
CA VAL A 696 -1.48 -12.78 -17.21
C VAL A 696 -2.33 -11.67 -16.58
N PHE A 697 -3.23 -12.00 -15.64
CA PHE A 697 -4.01 -11.02 -14.86
C PHE A 697 -3.08 -10.06 -14.09
N MET A 698 -2.06 -10.65 -13.47
CA MET A 698 -0.93 -10.02 -12.79
C MET A 698 -0.08 -9.10 -13.68
N LYS A 699 0.17 -9.53 -14.92
CA LYS A 699 0.95 -8.75 -15.90
C LYS A 699 0.14 -7.59 -16.47
N ALA A 700 -1.18 -7.74 -16.60
CA ALA A 700 -2.07 -6.70 -17.09
C ALA A 700 -2.43 -5.63 -16.03
N THR A 701 -2.24 -5.93 -14.74
CA THR A 701 -2.56 -5.06 -13.61
C THR A 701 -1.32 -4.44 -12.94
N ASN A 702 -0.18 -4.36 -13.64
CA ASN A 702 0.90 -3.41 -13.30
C ASN A 702 0.45 -1.95 -13.56
N ILE A 703 -0.67 -1.53 -12.94
CA ILE A 703 -1.22 -0.17 -12.89
C ILE A 703 -1.30 0.27 -11.43
#